data_AF-A0A6M1ZYD3-F1
#
_entry.id   AF-A0A6M1ZYD3-F1
#
_cell.length_a   1.000
_cell.length_b   1.000
_cell.length_c   1.000
_cell.angle_alpha   90.00
_cell.angle_beta   90.00
_cell.angle_gamma   90.00
#
_symmetry.space_group_name_H-M   'P 1'
#
loop_
_entity.id
_entity.type
_entity.pdbx_description
1 polymer ?
#
loop_
_entity_poly.entity_id
_entity_poly.type
_entity_poly.pdbx_seq_one_letter_code
_entity_poly.pdbx_strand_id
1 'polypeptide(L)'
;MIDEDDCPKIITDFDLMKEGSINTFYHQATKRSLKKLLVRHFPDTISDNKIDYQLLRSRIYPVLPFFSYSEFNGAPSSLSFFLLTKYRANAFKFFFDMVSNWLVPGHRLDVNLFYAVDFRIPELDEEKYTFVEVMLNVHSDYEYEEIMRNLPTMETELRLGVGSSYYARRILETKGLVADQKTALIQEHIANLVKRLPEHFDHDVFTEMQHVLVLCRESFKSERDSRHLSRIISLNYLFRKSLLEAIKVAPEKRHLNLKLFQTRLRLRNTKRRVLGLLVGVNFMSDKEIFEERHLMKAVHNYLPHVQMVEGSFFSSRRAMDHIGILYLEVEKADGSSFSLDEVARLREDLPDDLKDRIEHMMHPVFMPRNEEEIMRNILSLSHQIKYIRDMPQVFISFDEQTFTHLYFTIIHVRVVGKNDKKIDVLFKQADTFLEYIHDFSKTVGYIRKRYPKEATVFRVKLPKDMFLRDDHSIDLYKARQVVVAELERVLDKIRDYNGGMITKQNELLGKVRHLLAEEGVYNDLLLENFFYSLAPASMRSVFEASCLKTLFLLMLDTLEHGVYPDENYAITVNRELESVYVIIIADAPGAKDEMNKALSTLNIPPTELGTVYVNASGTPCLGYIYCCDDPYKQEHFCGTIHHVLETWSQSQVVNANKADFN
;
A
#
# COMPACT_ATOMS: atom_id res chain seq x y z
N MET A 1 23.17 -17.02 -45.06
CA MET A 1 22.27 -16.13 -45.82
C MET A 1 21.07 -15.88 -44.94
N ILE A 2 20.82 -14.61 -44.62
CA ILE A 2 19.81 -14.18 -43.63
C ILE A 2 18.58 -13.79 -44.44
N ASP A 3 17.43 -14.46 -44.23
CA ASP A 3 16.19 -14.11 -44.92
C ASP A 3 15.70 -12.72 -44.51
N GLU A 4 15.21 -11.95 -45.49
CA GLU A 4 14.67 -10.59 -45.32
C GLU A 4 13.33 -10.56 -44.57
N ASP A 5 12.69 -11.72 -44.36
CA ASP A 5 11.32 -11.84 -43.86
C ASP A 5 11.18 -11.76 -42.31
N ASP A 6 12.27 -11.82 -41.54
CA ASP A 6 12.21 -11.84 -40.06
C ASP A 6 12.30 -10.45 -39.38
N CYS A 7 12.20 -9.35 -40.13
CA CYS A 7 12.35 -8.00 -39.59
C CYS A 7 11.17 -7.13 -40.03
N PRO A 8 10.60 -6.28 -39.15
CA PRO A 8 9.45 -5.46 -39.53
C PRO A 8 9.81 -4.59 -40.73
N LYS A 9 8.82 -4.34 -41.59
CA LYS A 9 9.00 -3.35 -42.65
C LYS A 9 9.18 -2.00 -41.99
N ILE A 10 10.29 -1.35 -42.30
CA ILE A 10 10.63 -0.03 -41.78
C ILE A 10 10.61 0.98 -42.92
N ILE A 11 10.27 2.22 -42.59
CA ILE A 11 10.43 3.38 -43.47
C ILE A 11 11.32 4.37 -42.72
N THR A 12 12.43 4.78 -43.32
CA THR A 12 13.32 5.82 -42.81
C THR A 12 13.06 7.14 -43.54
N ASP A 13 13.49 8.26 -42.96
CA ASP A 13 13.39 9.57 -43.64
C ASP A 13 14.16 9.61 -44.98
N PHE A 14 15.13 8.72 -45.17
CA PHE A 14 15.91 8.60 -46.41
C PHE A 14 15.16 7.88 -47.54
N ASP A 15 14.10 7.12 -47.24
CA ASP A 15 13.27 6.45 -48.26
C ASP A 15 12.43 7.45 -49.07
N LEU A 16 12.28 8.69 -48.57
CA LEU A 16 11.63 9.79 -49.29
C LEU A 16 12.54 10.42 -50.36
N MET A 17 13.85 10.17 -50.31
CA MET A 17 14.86 10.66 -51.25
C MET A 17 15.21 9.53 -52.23
N LYS A 18 14.72 9.59 -53.48
CA LYS A 18 14.94 8.52 -54.47
C LYS A 18 16.42 8.28 -54.78
N GLU A 19 16.77 6.99 -54.83
CA GLU A 19 17.91 6.31 -55.48
C GLU A 19 19.34 6.80 -55.15
N GLY A 20 19.96 6.15 -54.17
CA GLY A 20 21.40 6.11 -53.96
C GLY A 20 21.82 4.86 -53.18
N SER A 21 22.98 4.28 -53.50
CA SER A 21 23.51 3.05 -52.84
C SER A 21 23.64 3.20 -51.31
N ILE A 22 23.87 4.43 -50.83
CA ILE A 22 23.99 4.77 -49.40
C ILE A 22 22.67 4.53 -48.65
N ASN A 23 21.51 4.80 -49.26
CA ASN A 23 20.20 4.57 -48.64
C ASN A 23 19.97 3.07 -48.41
N THR A 24 20.39 2.23 -49.36
CA THR A 24 20.30 0.77 -49.22
C THR A 24 21.15 0.26 -48.06
N PHE A 25 22.38 0.76 -47.91
CA PHE A 25 23.24 0.39 -46.77
C PHE A 25 22.68 0.87 -45.43
N TYR A 26 22.13 2.08 -45.36
CA TYR A 26 21.54 2.62 -44.13
C TYR A 26 20.27 1.86 -43.72
N HIS A 27 19.43 1.50 -44.69
CA HIS A 27 18.25 0.66 -44.49
C HIS A 27 18.62 -0.73 -44.01
N GLN A 28 19.60 -1.37 -44.66
CA GLN A 28 20.10 -2.69 -44.26
C GLN A 28 20.74 -2.68 -42.87
N ALA A 29 21.50 -1.63 -42.53
CA ALA A 29 22.08 -1.45 -41.21
C ALA A 29 20.98 -1.31 -40.13
N THR A 30 19.97 -0.48 -40.39
CA THR A 30 18.82 -0.30 -39.48
C THR A 30 18.09 -1.62 -39.25
N LYS A 31 17.75 -2.34 -40.34
CA LYS A 31 17.12 -3.66 -40.26
C LYS A 31 17.97 -4.66 -39.47
N ARG A 32 19.29 -4.69 -39.72
CA ARG A 32 20.20 -5.59 -39.01
C ARG A 32 20.23 -5.29 -37.51
N SER A 33 20.30 -4.02 -37.13
CA SER A 33 20.34 -3.63 -35.71
C SER A 33 19.00 -3.86 -35.01
N LEU A 34 17.88 -3.58 -35.67
CA LEU A 34 16.55 -3.92 -35.15
C LEU A 34 16.35 -5.43 -35.03
N LYS A 35 16.77 -6.24 -36.02
CA LYS A 35 16.70 -7.70 -35.95
C LYS A 35 17.47 -8.24 -34.73
N LYS A 36 18.68 -7.73 -34.46
CA LYS A 36 19.46 -8.11 -33.27
C LYS A 36 18.68 -7.84 -31.97
N LEU A 37 18.01 -6.69 -31.87
CA LEU A 37 17.24 -6.32 -30.69
C LEU A 37 15.96 -7.15 -30.55
N LEU A 38 15.19 -7.29 -31.64
CA LEU A 38 13.91 -7.99 -31.65
C LEU A 38 14.04 -9.49 -31.41
N VAL A 39 14.95 -10.17 -32.11
CA VAL A 39 15.17 -11.61 -31.95
C VAL A 39 15.63 -11.95 -30.53
N ARG A 40 16.44 -11.10 -29.92
CA ARG A 40 17.01 -11.37 -28.60
C ARG A 40 16.02 -11.10 -27.47
N HIS A 41 15.21 -10.05 -27.57
CA HIS A 41 14.37 -9.59 -26.46
C HIS A 41 12.87 -9.85 -26.64
N PHE A 42 12.42 -10.17 -27.86
CA PHE A 42 11.03 -10.47 -28.18
C PHE A 42 10.91 -11.71 -29.09
N PRO A 43 11.55 -12.86 -28.76
CA PRO A 43 11.61 -14.01 -29.65
C PRO A 43 10.22 -14.56 -30.03
N ASP A 44 9.27 -14.56 -29.09
CA ASP A 44 7.91 -15.09 -29.29
C ASP A 44 7.05 -14.27 -30.27
N THR A 45 7.48 -13.06 -30.61
CA THR A 45 6.80 -12.21 -31.59
C THR A 45 7.09 -12.62 -33.04
N ILE A 46 8.06 -13.52 -33.22
CA ILE A 46 8.51 -14.03 -34.51
C ILE A 46 8.23 -15.54 -34.52
N SER A 47 7.22 -15.96 -35.29
CA SER A 47 6.85 -17.36 -35.46
C SER A 47 6.80 -17.69 -36.96
N ASP A 48 7.43 -18.79 -37.38
CA ASP A 48 7.49 -19.23 -38.79
C ASP A 48 7.89 -18.11 -39.77
N ASN A 49 8.91 -17.32 -39.43
CA ASN A 49 9.40 -16.16 -40.18
C ASN A 49 8.31 -15.10 -40.47
N LYS A 50 7.28 -15.02 -39.62
CA LYS A 50 6.26 -13.97 -39.65
C LYS A 50 6.17 -13.26 -38.30
N ILE A 51 6.09 -11.94 -38.38
CA ILE A 51 5.95 -11.07 -37.22
C ILE A 51 4.48 -10.91 -36.89
N ASP A 52 4.08 -11.27 -35.68
CA ASP A 52 2.78 -10.89 -35.13
C ASP A 52 2.85 -9.45 -34.62
N TYR A 53 2.41 -8.51 -35.45
CA TYR A 53 2.43 -7.08 -35.11
C TYR A 53 1.52 -6.72 -33.93
N GLN A 54 0.44 -7.46 -33.66
CA GLN A 54 -0.42 -7.20 -32.50
C GLN A 54 0.28 -7.62 -31.20
N LEU A 55 0.90 -8.80 -31.21
CA LEU A 55 1.69 -9.27 -30.09
C LEU A 55 2.92 -8.38 -29.87
N LEU A 56 3.65 -8.04 -30.93
CA LEU A 56 4.79 -7.13 -30.89
C LEU A 56 4.41 -5.78 -30.28
N ARG A 57 3.27 -5.21 -30.69
CA ARG A 57 2.74 -3.95 -30.14
C ARG A 57 2.47 -4.03 -28.65
N SER A 58 1.74 -5.07 -28.23
CA SER A 58 1.40 -5.27 -26.82
C SER A 58 2.63 -5.50 -25.92
N ARG A 59 3.73 -6.00 -26.49
CA ARG A 59 4.99 -6.23 -25.77
C ARG A 59 5.94 -5.04 -25.78
N ILE A 60 6.09 -4.34 -26.90
CA ILE A 60 7.03 -3.22 -27.03
C ILE A 60 6.50 -1.97 -26.32
N TYR A 61 5.21 -1.63 -26.48
CA TYR A 61 4.70 -0.35 -25.98
C TYR A 61 4.85 -0.16 -24.47
N PRO A 62 4.57 -1.17 -23.62
CA PRO A 62 4.73 -1.02 -22.17
C PRO A 62 6.19 -0.84 -21.73
N VAL A 63 7.16 -1.21 -22.57
CA VAL A 63 8.59 -1.18 -22.22
C VAL A 63 9.36 -0.04 -22.89
N LEU A 64 8.70 0.81 -23.69
CA LEU A 64 9.32 2.02 -24.23
C LEU A 64 9.41 3.12 -23.14
N PRO A 65 10.55 3.85 -23.04
CA PRO A 65 11.81 3.66 -23.77
C PRO A 65 12.53 2.37 -23.34
N PHE A 66 12.84 1.53 -24.32
CA PHE A 66 13.47 0.23 -24.11
C PHE A 66 15.00 0.39 -24.16
N PHE A 67 15.66 -0.12 -23.13
CA PHE A 67 17.11 -0.08 -22.98
C PHE A 67 17.64 -1.50 -22.79
N SER A 68 18.73 -1.84 -23.48
CA SER A 68 19.43 -3.12 -23.29
C SER A 68 20.92 -3.00 -23.65
N TYR A 69 21.69 -4.06 -23.43
CA TYR A 69 23.11 -4.11 -23.77
C TYR A 69 23.54 -5.50 -24.24
N SER A 70 24.66 -5.61 -24.96
CA SER A 70 25.20 -6.88 -25.49
C SER A 70 25.80 -7.75 -24.38
N GLU A 71 25.99 -9.04 -24.66
CA GLU A 71 26.78 -9.92 -23.78
C GLU A 71 28.24 -9.49 -23.78
N PHE A 72 28.90 -9.66 -22.64
CA PHE A 72 30.32 -9.37 -22.46
C PHE A 72 31.10 -10.67 -22.42
N ASN A 73 32.12 -10.78 -23.29
CA ASN A 73 32.90 -12.01 -23.48
C ASN A 73 34.31 -11.92 -22.85
N GLY A 74 34.47 -11.11 -21.80
CA GLY A 74 35.74 -10.85 -21.12
C GLY A 74 36.54 -9.69 -21.72
N ALA A 75 37.36 -9.03 -20.92
CA ALA A 75 38.20 -7.94 -21.40
C ALA A 75 39.49 -8.46 -22.09
N PRO A 76 39.99 -7.78 -23.14
CA PRO A 76 39.41 -6.61 -23.81
C PRO A 76 38.33 -7.02 -24.83
N SER A 77 37.15 -6.41 -24.75
CA SER A 77 36.09 -6.61 -25.76
C SER A 77 35.16 -5.41 -25.86
N SER A 78 34.29 -5.41 -26.88
CA SER A 78 33.32 -4.33 -27.09
C SER A 78 31.97 -4.64 -26.44
N LEU A 79 31.38 -3.63 -25.82
CA LEU A 79 30.07 -3.69 -25.17
C LEU A 79 29.11 -2.70 -25.84
N SER A 80 28.06 -3.17 -26.49
CA SER A 80 27.03 -2.33 -27.13
C SER A 80 25.88 -2.05 -26.17
N PHE A 81 25.46 -0.80 -26.10
CA PHE A 81 24.24 -0.33 -25.43
C PHE A 81 23.22 0.10 -26.47
N PHE A 82 21.98 -0.33 -26.28
CA PHE A 82 20.87 -0.14 -27.21
C PHE A 82 19.76 0.68 -26.57
N LEU A 83 19.19 1.61 -27.34
CA LEU A 83 17.97 2.34 -26.99
C LEU A 83 16.97 2.23 -28.13
N LEU A 84 15.74 1.87 -27.81
CA LEU A 84 14.58 1.99 -28.70
C LEU A 84 13.52 2.83 -28.01
N THR A 85 13.10 3.93 -28.64
CA THR A 85 12.14 4.88 -28.06
C THR A 85 11.23 5.46 -29.13
N LYS A 86 10.09 6.03 -28.71
CA LYS A 86 9.36 6.97 -29.58
C LYS A 86 10.26 8.17 -29.87
N TYR A 87 10.17 8.69 -31.09
CA TYR A 87 11.00 9.78 -31.57
C TYR A 87 10.88 10.98 -30.66
N ARG A 88 12.04 11.52 -30.27
CA ARG A 88 12.13 12.80 -29.58
C ARG A 88 13.41 13.50 -29.97
N ALA A 89 13.28 14.81 -30.23
CA ALA A 89 14.42 15.67 -30.45
C ALA A 89 15.46 15.50 -29.32
N ASN A 90 16.72 15.28 -29.73
CA ASN A 90 17.89 15.13 -28.87
C ASN A 90 17.91 13.91 -27.92
N ALA A 91 16.99 12.94 -28.05
CA ALA A 91 17.03 11.73 -27.22
C ALA A 91 18.31 10.91 -27.43
N PHE A 92 18.75 10.75 -28.67
CA PHE A 92 20.01 10.05 -28.99
C PHE A 92 21.24 10.75 -28.40
N LYS A 93 21.25 12.08 -28.41
CA LYS A 93 22.35 12.88 -27.85
C LYS A 93 22.41 12.71 -26.34
N PHE A 94 21.26 12.83 -25.67
CA PHE A 94 21.16 12.58 -24.23
C PHE A 94 21.63 11.16 -23.89
N PHE A 95 21.18 10.15 -24.61
CA PHE A 95 21.60 8.76 -24.41
C PHE A 95 23.12 8.59 -24.57
N PHE A 96 23.69 9.12 -25.64
CA PHE A 96 25.13 9.11 -25.87
C PHE A 96 25.90 9.79 -24.73
N ASP A 97 25.46 10.98 -24.30
CA ASP A 97 26.14 11.73 -23.24
C ASP A 97 26.13 10.98 -21.91
N MET A 98 25.02 10.32 -21.57
CA MET A 98 24.87 9.53 -20.36
C MET A 98 25.75 8.27 -20.38
N VAL A 99 25.72 7.51 -21.48
CA VAL A 99 26.53 6.29 -21.60
C VAL A 99 28.02 6.62 -21.66
N SER A 100 28.43 7.60 -22.47
CA SER A 100 29.87 7.89 -22.68
C SER A 100 30.54 8.65 -21.54
N ASN A 101 29.83 9.54 -20.84
CA ASN A 101 30.46 10.42 -19.84
C ASN A 101 30.07 10.11 -18.39
N TRP A 102 28.99 9.35 -18.15
CA TRP A 102 28.42 9.22 -16.80
C TRP A 102 28.18 7.79 -16.35
N LEU A 103 28.31 6.82 -17.25
CA LEU A 103 28.18 5.41 -16.88
C LEU A 103 29.30 4.98 -15.92
N VAL A 104 30.48 5.60 -16.03
CA VAL A 104 31.53 5.52 -15.00
C VAL A 104 31.85 6.94 -14.53
N PRO A 105 31.42 7.36 -13.32
CA PRO A 105 31.64 8.70 -12.82
C PRO A 105 33.13 9.11 -12.83
N GLY A 106 33.44 10.25 -13.46
CA GLY A 106 34.80 10.76 -13.54
C GLY A 106 35.68 10.11 -14.62
N HIS A 107 35.16 9.12 -15.36
CA HIS A 107 35.86 8.47 -16.45
C HIS A 107 35.02 8.51 -17.74
N ARG A 108 35.58 9.07 -18.80
CA ARG A 108 34.93 9.08 -20.11
C ARG A 108 35.26 7.78 -20.84
N LEU A 109 34.24 6.98 -21.13
CA LEU A 109 34.38 5.68 -21.77
C LEU A 109 34.74 5.84 -23.26
N ASP A 110 35.57 4.93 -23.76
CA ASP A 110 36.02 4.92 -25.15
C ASP A 110 34.89 4.39 -26.06
N VAL A 111 34.32 5.26 -26.89
CA VAL A 111 33.20 4.92 -27.77
C VAL A 111 33.72 4.57 -29.17
N ASN A 112 33.63 3.29 -29.53
CA ASN A 112 34.03 2.76 -30.85
C ASN A 112 32.97 3.03 -31.94
N LEU A 113 31.69 2.99 -31.59
CA LEU A 113 30.58 3.19 -32.52
C LEU A 113 29.48 4.00 -31.86
N PHE A 114 28.98 4.99 -32.60
CA PHE A 114 27.72 5.64 -32.30
C PHE A 114 26.83 5.59 -33.55
N TYR A 115 25.69 4.91 -33.44
CA TYR A 115 24.73 4.78 -34.51
C TYR A 115 23.35 5.19 -34.01
N ALA A 116 22.73 6.16 -34.67
CA ALA A 116 21.37 6.60 -34.37
C ALA A 116 20.57 6.70 -35.66
N VAL A 117 19.33 6.24 -35.61
CA VAL A 117 18.42 6.24 -36.75
C VAL A 117 17.00 6.47 -36.29
N ASP A 118 16.29 7.31 -37.03
CA ASP A 118 14.85 7.42 -36.89
C ASP A 118 14.13 6.70 -38.03
N PHE A 119 13.05 6.01 -37.69
CA PHE A 119 12.29 5.18 -38.62
C PHE A 119 10.83 5.05 -38.18
N ARG A 120 9.98 4.53 -39.06
CA ARG A 120 8.59 4.15 -38.80
C ARG A 120 8.41 2.65 -39.07
N ILE A 121 7.47 2.02 -38.37
CA ILE A 121 7.00 0.67 -38.68
C ILE A 121 5.51 0.80 -39.07
N PRO A 122 5.19 0.95 -40.37
CA PRO A 122 3.82 1.22 -40.82
C PRO A 122 2.78 0.19 -40.34
N GLU A 123 3.18 -1.07 -40.20
CA GLU A 123 2.34 -2.15 -39.74
C GLU A 123 2.08 -2.12 -38.21
N LEU A 124 2.84 -1.33 -37.46
CA LEU A 124 2.70 -1.16 -36.01
C LEU A 124 1.82 0.06 -35.68
N ASP A 125 2.21 1.23 -36.17
CA ASP A 125 1.49 2.51 -36.11
C ASP A 125 2.10 3.59 -37.04
N GLU A 126 1.56 4.81 -36.99
CA GLU A 126 2.04 5.96 -37.75
C GLU A 126 3.15 6.74 -37.02
N GLU A 127 3.55 6.31 -35.82
CA GLU A 127 4.52 7.02 -34.99
C GLU A 127 5.94 6.86 -35.55
N LYS A 128 6.79 7.85 -35.24
CA LYS A 128 8.22 7.80 -35.53
C LYS A 128 8.97 7.28 -34.31
N TYR A 129 9.95 6.42 -34.53
CA TYR A 129 10.78 5.80 -33.51
C TYR A 129 12.24 6.20 -33.72
N THR A 130 13.01 6.17 -32.64
CA THR A 130 14.47 6.34 -32.66
C THR A 130 15.12 5.08 -32.11
N PHE A 131 16.05 4.51 -32.87
CA PHE A 131 16.97 3.46 -32.42
C PHE A 131 18.37 4.04 -32.28
N VAL A 132 19.06 3.67 -31.21
CA VAL A 132 20.44 4.10 -30.94
C VAL A 132 21.27 2.91 -30.47
N GLU A 133 22.49 2.79 -31.00
CA GLU A 133 23.53 1.88 -30.53
C GLU A 133 24.79 2.70 -30.17
N VAL A 134 25.27 2.54 -28.94
CA VAL A 134 26.55 3.08 -28.46
C VAL A 134 27.44 1.88 -28.11
N MET A 135 28.53 1.69 -28.84
CA MET A 135 29.48 0.61 -28.59
C MET A 135 30.72 1.15 -27.89
N LEU A 136 31.01 0.61 -26.71
CA LEU A 136 32.16 0.95 -25.91
C LEU A 136 33.28 -0.07 -26.09
N ASN A 137 34.53 0.39 -26.00
CA ASN A 137 35.68 -0.47 -25.80
C ASN A 137 35.89 -0.66 -24.30
N VAL A 138 35.92 -1.90 -23.83
CA VAL A 138 36.17 -2.21 -22.41
C VAL A 138 37.55 -2.83 -22.32
N HIS A 139 38.48 -2.14 -21.67
CA HIS A 139 39.89 -2.50 -21.66
C HIS A 139 40.27 -3.47 -20.54
N SER A 140 39.49 -3.53 -19.47
CA SER A 140 39.76 -4.38 -18.30
C SER A 140 38.47 -4.89 -17.66
N ASP A 141 38.57 -6.01 -16.93
CA ASP A 141 37.43 -6.54 -16.18
C ASP A 141 37.01 -5.61 -15.04
N TYR A 142 37.94 -4.82 -14.49
CA TYR A 142 37.63 -3.79 -13.50
C TYR A 142 36.70 -2.70 -14.07
N GLU A 143 37.01 -2.20 -15.26
CA GLU A 143 36.16 -1.22 -15.95
C GLU A 143 34.77 -1.79 -16.24
N TYR A 144 34.69 -3.08 -16.62
CA TYR A 144 33.40 -3.77 -16.77
C TYR A 144 32.61 -3.83 -15.46
N GLU A 145 33.24 -4.17 -14.34
CA GLU A 145 32.60 -4.18 -13.02
C GLU A 145 32.07 -2.80 -12.64
N GLU A 146 32.81 -1.72 -12.90
CA GLU A 146 32.33 -0.36 -12.64
C GLU A 146 31.12 0.03 -13.50
N ILE A 147 31.17 -0.30 -14.80
CA ILE A 147 30.04 -0.07 -15.72
C ILE A 147 28.81 -0.82 -15.20
N MET A 148 28.92 -2.11 -14.88
CA MET A 148 27.80 -2.93 -14.42
C MET A 148 27.26 -2.46 -13.06
N ARG A 149 28.13 -2.00 -12.15
CA ARG A 149 27.73 -1.45 -10.84
C ARG A 149 26.85 -0.19 -10.97
N ASN A 150 27.13 0.67 -11.94
CA ASN A 150 26.41 1.93 -12.12
C ASN A 150 25.20 1.82 -13.06
N LEU A 151 25.13 0.73 -13.84
CA LEU A 151 24.13 0.53 -14.88
C LEU A 151 22.67 0.60 -14.39
N PRO A 152 22.28 0.02 -13.23
CA PRO A 152 20.88 0.08 -12.77
C PRO A 152 20.38 1.51 -12.49
N THR A 153 21.24 2.34 -11.88
CA THR A 153 20.94 3.76 -11.63
C THR A 153 20.87 4.52 -12.96
N MET A 154 21.82 4.24 -13.86
CA MET A 154 21.88 4.86 -15.18
C MET A 154 20.65 4.53 -16.02
N GLU A 155 20.17 3.29 -15.99
CA GLU A 155 18.99 2.86 -16.74
C GLU A 155 17.73 3.66 -16.32
N THR A 156 17.55 3.89 -15.02
CA THR A 156 16.43 4.68 -14.51
C THR A 156 16.51 6.13 -15.01
N GLU A 157 17.68 6.74 -14.94
CA GLU A 157 17.94 8.10 -15.45
C GLU A 157 17.73 8.18 -16.97
N LEU A 158 18.20 7.17 -17.71
CA LEU A 158 18.04 7.05 -19.15
C LEU A 158 16.57 6.95 -19.55
N ARG A 159 15.78 6.11 -18.88
CA ARG A 159 14.34 5.96 -19.20
C ARG A 159 13.57 7.25 -18.93
N LEU A 160 13.80 7.89 -17.79
CA LEU A 160 13.19 9.18 -17.45
C LEU A 160 13.62 10.27 -18.43
N GLY A 161 14.93 10.35 -18.68
CA GLY A 161 15.54 11.39 -19.49
C GLY A 161 15.21 11.26 -20.96
N VAL A 162 15.15 10.06 -21.53
CA VAL A 162 14.71 9.84 -22.93
C VAL A 162 13.21 10.11 -23.08
N GLY A 163 12.39 9.68 -22.12
CA GLY A 163 10.95 9.88 -22.15
C GLY A 163 10.50 11.35 -22.03
N SER A 164 11.32 12.23 -21.43
CA SER A 164 10.93 13.61 -21.15
C SER A 164 12.07 14.63 -21.32
N SER A 165 11.83 15.69 -22.10
CA SER A 165 12.79 16.79 -22.29
C SER A 165 13.10 17.53 -21.00
N TYR A 166 12.11 17.61 -20.12
CA TYR A 166 12.27 18.17 -18.79
C TYR A 166 13.23 17.34 -17.94
N TYR A 167 13.06 16.01 -17.88
CA TYR A 167 13.95 15.15 -17.10
C TYR A 167 15.37 15.09 -17.70
N ALA A 168 15.51 15.00 -19.02
CA ALA A 168 16.83 15.04 -19.66
C ALA A 168 17.62 16.27 -19.26
N ARG A 169 17.00 17.46 -19.37
CA ARG A 169 17.65 18.73 -19.01
C ARG A 169 18.07 18.74 -17.55
N ARG A 170 17.21 18.29 -16.64
CA ARG A 170 17.51 18.24 -15.20
C ARG A 170 18.62 17.26 -14.84
N ILE A 171 18.64 16.10 -15.48
CA ILE A 171 19.70 15.11 -15.29
C ILE A 171 21.03 15.74 -15.73
N LEU A 172 21.07 16.37 -16.91
CA LEU A 172 22.27 17.05 -17.41
C LEU A 172 22.69 18.23 -16.51
N GLU A 173 21.74 19.02 -15.99
CA GLU A 173 21.99 20.09 -15.01
C GLU A 173 22.60 19.53 -13.71
N THR A 174 22.05 18.43 -13.20
CA THR A 174 22.49 17.78 -11.95
C THR A 174 23.86 17.09 -12.11
N LYS A 175 24.15 16.53 -13.29
CA LYS A 175 25.46 15.99 -13.65
C LYS A 175 26.47 17.11 -14.01
N GLY A 176 26.11 18.39 -13.89
CA GLY A 176 27.04 19.52 -14.04
C GLY A 176 27.31 19.96 -15.48
N LEU A 177 26.54 19.48 -16.47
CA LEU A 177 26.63 19.95 -17.87
C LEU A 177 25.91 21.30 -18.08
N VAL A 178 25.06 21.71 -17.13
CA VAL A 178 24.48 23.06 -17.01
C VAL A 178 24.40 23.40 -15.52
N ALA A 179 25.42 24.06 -14.96
CA ALA A 179 25.47 24.33 -13.53
C ALA A 179 24.48 25.44 -13.11
N ASP A 180 23.43 25.06 -12.37
CA ASP A 180 22.68 25.98 -11.51
C ASP A 180 23.56 26.32 -10.29
N GLN A 181 23.79 27.62 -10.03
CA GLN A 181 24.58 28.12 -8.89
C GLN A 181 24.11 27.53 -7.56
N LYS A 182 22.81 27.27 -7.43
CA LYS A 182 22.23 26.69 -6.21
C LYS A 182 22.65 25.24 -5.99
N THR A 183 22.71 24.45 -7.06
CA THR A 183 23.17 23.05 -7.01
C THR A 183 24.63 22.96 -6.60
N ALA A 184 25.48 23.86 -7.09
CA ALA A 184 26.88 23.94 -6.69
C ALA A 184 27.03 24.21 -5.17
N LEU A 185 26.24 25.15 -4.62
CA LEU A 185 26.22 25.42 -3.18
C LEU A 185 25.74 24.23 -2.35
N ILE A 186 24.72 23.49 -2.84
CA ILE A 186 24.23 22.28 -2.17
C ILE A 186 25.32 21.22 -2.13
N GLN A 187 26.01 21.00 -3.26
CA GLN A 187 27.11 20.06 -3.37
C GLN A 187 28.27 20.44 -2.43
N GLU A 188 28.61 21.71 -2.34
CA GLU A 188 29.63 22.21 -1.40
C GLU A 188 29.23 21.95 0.07
N HIS A 189 27.97 22.20 0.44
CA HIS A 189 27.48 21.91 1.78
C HIS A 189 27.57 20.41 2.10
N ILE A 190 27.22 19.54 1.15
CA ILE A 190 27.29 18.08 1.33
C ILE A 190 28.74 17.59 1.41
N ALA A 191 29.63 18.08 0.54
CA ALA A 191 31.06 17.77 0.60
C ALA A 191 31.68 18.15 1.95
N ASN A 192 31.27 19.30 2.50
CA ASN A 192 31.69 19.71 3.85
C ASN A 192 31.16 18.77 4.94
N LEU A 193 29.96 18.20 4.81
CA LEU A 193 29.43 17.22 5.76
C LEU A 193 30.19 15.89 5.70
N VAL A 194 30.46 15.36 4.51
CA VAL A 194 31.28 14.15 4.32
C VAL A 194 32.67 14.33 4.93
N LYS A 195 33.29 15.50 4.73
CA LYS A 195 34.60 15.81 5.31
C LYS A 195 34.60 15.91 6.84
N ARG A 196 33.53 16.47 7.44
CA ARG A 196 33.48 16.74 8.89
C ARG A 196 32.91 15.59 9.71
N LEU A 197 32.06 14.76 9.12
CA LEU A 197 31.34 13.67 9.78
C LEU A 197 31.42 12.37 8.94
N PRO A 198 32.63 11.85 8.67
CA PRO A 198 32.82 10.71 7.75
C PRO A 198 32.18 9.41 8.27
N GLU A 199 32.00 9.26 9.58
CA GLU A 199 31.32 8.09 10.16
C GLU A 199 29.83 8.06 9.81
N HIS A 200 29.22 9.23 9.63
CA HIS A 200 27.80 9.36 9.33
C HIS A 200 27.52 9.54 7.85
N PHE A 201 28.43 10.15 7.08
CA PHE A 201 28.25 10.46 5.67
C PHE A 201 29.41 9.92 4.83
N ASP A 202 29.10 8.98 3.94
CA ASP A 202 30.01 8.51 2.88
C ASP A 202 29.69 9.21 1.55
N HIS A 203 30.32 8.75 0.47
CA HIS A 203 30.11 9.31 -0.87
C HIS A 203 28.70 9.05 -1.44
N ASP A 204 27.92 8.11 -0.88
CA ASP A 204 26.58 7.78 -1.39
C ASP A 204 25.56 8.88 -1.09
N VAL A 205 25.86 9.81 -0.18
CA VAL A 205 25.06 11.02 0.03
C VAL A 205 24.95 11.87 -1.23
N PHE A 206 25.95 11.83 -2.14
CA PHE A 206 25.88 12.53 -3.42
C PHE A 206 24.90 11.84 -4.37
N THR A 207 24.77 10.52 -4.31
CA THR A 207 23.72 9.78 -5.02
C THR A 207 22.34 10.19 -4.48
N GLU A 208 22.17 10.27 -3.16
CA GLU A 208 20.92 10.75 -2.55
C GLU A 208 20.61 12.20 -2.95
N MET A 209 21.62 13.08 -3.02
CA MET A 209 21.47 14.45 -3.52
C MET A 209 20.88 14.46 -4.92
N GLN A 210 21.43 13.66 -5.84
CA GLN A 210 20.94 13.58 -7.22
C GLN A 210 19.48 13.13 -7.25
N HIS A 211 19.13 12.07 -6.51
CA HIS A 211 17.77 11.57 -6.44
C HIS A 211 16.77 12.63 -5.94
N VAL A 212 17.04 13.27 -4.81
CA VAL A 212 16.15 14.28 -4.24
C VAL A 212 16.00 15.48 -5.19
N LEU A 213 17.09 15.97 -5.78
CA LEU A 213 17.04 17.12 -6.69
C LEU A 213 16.25 16.82 -7.99
N VAL A 214 16.29 15.58 -8.47
CA VAL A 214 15.48 15.14 -9.62
C VAL A 214 14.00 15.04 -9.25
N LEU A 215 13.68 14.51 -8.06
CA LEU A 215 12.30 14.35 -7.56
C LEU A 215 11.60 15.69 -7.32
N CYS A 216 12.30 16.68 -6.75
CA CYS A 216 11.70 17.96 -6.37
C CYS A 216 11.39 18.86 -7.58
N ARG A 217 10.21 19.49 -7.62
CA ARG A 217 9.83 20.49 -8.65
C ARG A 217 10.69 21.76 -8.60
N GLU A 218 10.73 22.56 -9.67
CA GLU A 218 11.51 23.82 -9.67
C GLU A 218 10.94 24.84 -8.67
N SER A 219 9.61 24.94 -8.55
CA SER A 219 8.97 25.77 -7.53
C SER A 219 9.50 25.40 -6.14
N PHE A 220 9.52 24.10 -5.83
CA PHE A 220 10.04 23.57 -4.57
C PHE A 220 11.48 24.03 -4.30
N LYS A 221 12.38 23.80 -5.27
CA LYS A 221 13.79 24.19 -5.13
C LYS A 221 13.94 25.70 -5.01
N SER A 222 13.24 26.48 -5.83
CA SER A 222 13.39 27.94 -5.90
C SER A 222 13.00 28.66 -4.60
N GLU A 223 11.95 28.20 -3.93
CA GLU A 223 11.40 28.80 -2.70
C GLU A 223 12.26 28.54 -1.45
N ARG A 224 13.11 27.51 -1.48
CA ARG A 224 13.92 27.02 -0.35
C ARG A 224 15.37 27.46 -0.50
N ASP A 225 16.07 27.75 0.59
CA ASP A 225 17.51 28.05 0.47
C ASP A 225 18.35 26.78 0.27
N SER A 226 19.59 26.94 -0.19
CA SER A 226 20.50 25.81 -0.43
C SER A 226 20.77 25.01 0.85
N ARG A 227 20.84 25.67 2.02
CA ARG A 227 21.10 25.01 3.31
C ARG A 227 19.95 24.09 3.72
N HIS A 228 18.70 24.53 3.52
CA HIS A 228 17.50 23.76 3.79
C HIS A 228 17.42 22.54 2.87
N LEU A 229 17.71 22.72 1.57
CA LEU A 229 17.78 21.61 0.63
C LEU A 229 18.89 20.61 1.01
N SER A 230 20.09 21.08 1.34
CA SER A 230 21.16 20.21 1.85
C SER A 230 20.74 19.46 3.10
N ARG A 231 20.05 20.13 4.04
CA ARG A 231 19.52 19.49 5.26
C ARG A 231 18.52 18.38 4.95
N ILE A 232 17.58 18.63 4.02
CA ILE A 232 16.60 17.61 3.58
C ILE A 232 17.34 16.40 2.99
N ILE A 233 18.31 16.63 2.11
CA ILE A 233 19.09 15.57 1.46
C ILE A 233 19.86 14.74 2.50
N SER A 234 20.57 15.41 3.40
CA SER A 234 21.35 14.74 4.46
C SER A 234 20.45 13.93 5.38
N LEU A 235 19.28 14.43 5.74
CA LEU A 235 18.33 13.68 6.58
C LEU A 235 17.71 12.50 5.83
N ASN A 236 17.39 12.63 4.54
CA ASN A 236 16.95 11.50 3.71
C ASN A 236 17.98 10.37 3.72
N TYR A 237 19.24 10.71 3.48
CA TYR A 237 20.34 9.75 3.49
C TYR A 237 20.48 9.06 4.86
N LEU A 238 20.49 9.82 5.95
CA LEU A 238 20.61 9.26 7.31
C LEU A 238 19.40 8.38 7.68
N PHE A 239 18.19 8.77 7.29
CA PHE A 239 16.98 7.97 7.54
C PHE A 239 17.07 6.64 6.81
N ARG A 240 17.50 6.65 5.54
CA ARG A 240 17.68 5.42 4.77
C ARG A 240 18.70 4.50 5.43
N LYS A 241 19.88 5.03 5.79
CA LYS A 241 20.95 4.26 6.45
C LYS A 241 20.48 3.65 7.77
N SER A 242 19.86 4.46 8.63
CA SER A 242 19.32 4.02 9.93
C SER A 242 18.22 2.96 9.79
N LEU A 243 17.31 3.12 8.82
CA LEU A 243 16.25 2.13 8.59
C LEU A 243 16.82 0.82 8.04
N LEU A 244 17.79 0.87 7.11
CA LEU A 244 18.46 -0.33 6.61
C LEU A 244 19.18 -1.10 7.73
N GLU A 245 19.83 -0.40 8.66
CA GLU A 245 20.43 -1.01 9.84
C GLU A 245 19.39 -1.62 10.77
N ALA A 246 18.29 -0.91 11.05
CA ALA A 246 17.21 -1.40 11.91
C ALA A 246 16.50 -2.63 11.32
N ILE A 247 16.26 -2.66 10.01
CA ILE A 247 15.66 -3.80 9.30
C ILE A 247 16.58 -5.03 9.37
N LYS A 248 17.91 -4.85 9.28
CA LYS A 248 18.86 -5.96 9.42
C LYS A 248 18.82 -6.59 10.81
N VAL A 249 18.61 -5.79 11.86
CA VAL A 249 18.56 -6.27 13.25
C VAL A 249 17.20 -6.90 13.58
N ALA A 250 16.10 -6.30 13.14
CA ALA A 250 14.74 -6.76 13.41
C ALA A 250 13.85 -6.63 12.15
N PRO A 251 13.92 -7.61 11.21
CA PRO A 251 13.23 -7.52 9.94
C PRO A 251 11.71 -7.61 10.06
N GLU A 252 11.20 -8.30 11.07
CA GLU A 252 9.76 -8.49 11.33
C GLU A 252 9.11 -7.29 12.03
N LYS A 253 9.88 -6.26 12.39
CA LYS A 253 9.39 -5.08 13.10
C LYS A 253 9.23 -3.89 12.16
N ARG A 254 8.17 -3.12 12.36
CA ARG A 254 8.02 -1.81 11.73
C ARG A 254 8.87 -0.77 12.44
N HIS A 255 9.74 -0.13 11.68
CA HIS A 255 10.63 0.96 12.06
C HIS A 255 10.15 2.26 11.39
N LEU A 256 10.05 3.32 12.19
CA LEU A 256 9.66 4.64 11.72
C LEU A 256 10.59 5.70 12.32
N ASN A 257 11.12 6.56 11.46
CA ASN A 257 11.93 7.71 11.82
C ASN A 257 11.16 8.99 11.50
N LEU A 258 11.06 9.91 12.46
CA LEU A 258 10.40 11.21 12.29
C LEU A 258 11.38 12.34 12.63
N LYS A 259 11.51 13.33 11.73
CA LYS A 259 12.22 14.58 12.01
C LYS A 259 11.35 15.78 11.70
N LEU A 260 11.16 16.59 12.74
CA LEU A 260 10.47 17.87 12.68
C LEU A 260 11.48 19.01 12.75
N PHE A 261 11.34 20.01 11.87
CA PHE A 261 12.19 21.20 11.93
C PHE A 261 11.52 22.43 11.34
N GLN A 262 11.62 23.55 12.07
CA GLN A 262 11.10 24.84 11.61
C GLN A 262 12.03 25.44 10.57
N THR A 263 11.45 25.98 9.50
CA THR A 263 12.18 26.65 8.41
C THR A 263 11.42 27.88 7.90
N ARG A 264 12.01 28.59 6.95
CA ARG A 264 11.41 29.76 6.30
C ARG A 264 11.46 29.62 4.79
N LEU A 265 10.30 29.73 4.15
CA LEU A 265 10.17 29.71 2.70
C LEU A 265 10.10 31.12 2.12
N ARG A 266 10.57 31.30 0.89
CA ARG A 266 10.41 32.54 0.11
C ARG A 266 9.37 32.31 -0.97
N LEU A 267 8.09 32.48 -0.64
CA LEU A 267 6.97 32.37 -1.58
C LEU A 267 6.55 33.77 -2.06
N ARG A 268 6.61 34.02 -3.38
CA ARG A 268 6.12 35.26 -4.01
C ARG A 268 6.55 36.54 -3.28
N ASN A 269 7.84 36.61 -2.89
CA ASN A 269 8.46 37.71 -2.11
C ASN A 269 8.01 37.86 -0.64
N THR A 270 7.22 36.92 -0.10
CA THR A 270 6.91 36.85 1.33
C THR A 270 7.71 35.73 2.00
N LYS A 271 8.13 35.97 3.25
CA LYS A 271 8.78 34.95 4.09
C LYS A 271 7.72 34.26 4.93
N ARG A 272 7.48 32.98 4.67
CA ARG A 272 6.53 32.16 5.45
C ARG A 272 7.28 31.24 6.39
N ARG A 273 6.79 31.12 7.63
CA ARG A 273 7.34 30.20 8.64
C ARG A 273 6.59 28.89 8.52
N VAL A 274 7.30 27.80 8.29
CA VAL A 274 6.70 26.49 8.10
C VAL A 274 7.41 25.45 8.97
N LEU A 275 6.71 24.36 9.26
CA LEU A 275 7.27 23.17 9.89
C LEU A 275 7.49 22.12 8.82
N GLY A 276 8.75 21.73 8.61
CA GLY A 276 9.10 20.60 7.77
C GLY A 276 8.97 19.29 8.53
N LEU A 277 8.31 18.32 7.91
CA LEU A 277 8.12 16.96 8.40
C LEU A 277 8.84 16.02 7.44
N LEU A 278 9.83 15.28 7.94
CA LEU A 278 10.46 14.19 7.23
C LEU A 278 10.13 12.89 7.96
N VAL A 279 9.57 11.93 7.25
CA VAL A 279 9.17 10.62 7.76
C VAL A 279 9.86 9.54 6.94
N GLY A 280 10.57 8.63 7.59
CA GLY A 280 11.10 7.42 6.98
C GLY A 280 10.43 6.21 7.59
N VAL A 281 10.00 5.25 6.77
CA VAL A 281 9.32 4.04 7.23
C VAL A 281 9.70 2.84 6.37
N ASN A 282 9.81 1.66 6.97
CA ASN A 282 9.87 0.40 6.22
C ASN A 282 8.47 -0.17 5.99
N PHE A 283 8.28 -0.75 4.82
CA PHE A 283 7.07 -1.46 4.45
C PHE A 283 7.27 -2.95 4.68
N MET A 284 6.31 -3.58 5.36
CA MET A 284 6.33 -5.02 5.66
C MET A 284 5.77 -5.85 4.49
N SER A 285 5.10 -5.19 3.55
CA SER A 285 4.53 -5.79 2.35
C SER A 285 4.51 -4.80 1.19
N ASP A 286 4.67 -5.31 -0.03
CA ASP A 286 4.55 -4.51 -1.28
C ASP A 286 3.17 -3.86 -1.45
N LYS A 287 2.18 -4.34 -0.71
CA LYS A 287 0.79 -3.84 -0.76
C LYS A 287 0.53 -2.68 0.18
N GLU A 288 1.51 -2.30 1.01
CA GLU A 288 1.34 -1.16 1.90
C GLU A 288 1.41 0.16 1.11
N ILE A 289 0.54 1.11 1.46
CA ILE A 289 0.48 2.45 0.91
C ILE A 289 0.59 3.46 2.06
N PHE A 290 1.51 4.40 1.90
CA PHE A 290 1.65 5.54 2.78
C PHE A 290 2.00 6.77 1.93
N GLU A 291 1.20 7.82 2.04
CA GLU A 291 1.08 8.91 1.06
C GLU A 291 0.74 10.21 1.78
N GLU A 292 0.75 11.32 1.03
CA GLU A 292 0.45 12.68 1.51
C GLU A 292 -0.81 12.74 2.39
N ARG A 293 -1.90 12.09 1.96
CA ARG A 293 -3.18 12.08 2.69
C ARG A 293 -3.07 11.46 4.08
N HIS A 294 -2.25 10.42 4.24
CA HIS A 294 -2.07 9.70 5.50
C HIS A 294 -1.30 10.57 6.49
N LEU A 295 -0.22 11.20 6.02
CA LEU A 295 0.61 12.08 6.84
C LEU A 295 -0.16 13.35 7.24
N MET A 296 -0.90 13.97 6.31
CA MET A 296 -1.69 15.15 6.64
C MET A 296 -2.81 14.84 7.63
N LYS A 297 -3.54 13.73 7.50
CA LYS A 297 -4.58 13.36 8.47
C LYS A 297 -3.99 13.20 9.88
N ALA A 298 -2.87 12.50 10.00
CA ALA A 298 -2.18 12.33 11.29
C ALA A 298 -1.82 13.67 11.92
N VAL A 299 -1.26 14.59 11.14
CA VAL A 299 -0.90 15.94 11.64
C VAL A 299 -2.13 16.71 12.10
N HIS A 300 -3.28 16.60 11.43
CA HIS A 300 -4.51 17.31 11.80
C HIS A 300 -5.08 16.85 13.16
N ASN A 301 -4.81 15.63 13.60
CA ASN A 301 -5.25 15.16 14.92
C ASN A 301 -4.65 15.98 16.05
N TYR A 302 -3.38 16.38 15.88
CA TYR A 302 -2.65 17.18 16.87
C TYR A 302 -2.77 18.68 16.59
N LEU A 303 -2.88 19.07 15.32
CA LEU A 303 -2.91 20.44 14.87
C LEU A 303 -4.04 20.67 13.83
N PRO A 304 -5.30 20.86 14.26
CA PRO A 304 -6.47 20.85 13.37
C PRO A 304 -6.53 21.97 12.32
N HIS A 305 -5.80 23.07 12.54
CA HIS A 305 -5.88 24.29 11.71
C HIS A 305 -4.64 24.54 10.85
N VAL A 306 -3.78 23.53 10.70
CA VAL A 306 -2.62 23.61 9.82
C VAL A 306 -3.00 23.33 8.38
N GLN A 307 -2.29 23.99 7.47
CA GLN A 307 -2.45 23.80 6.04
C GLN A 307 -1.14 23.31 5.45
N MET A 308 -1.23 22.41 4.49
CA MET A 308 -0.05 21.98 3.74
C MET A 308 0.40 23.12 2.81
N VAL A 309 1.71 23.34 2.73
CA VAL A 309 2.29 24.21 1.72
C VAL A 309 2.16 23.54 0.35
N GLU A 310 1.50 24.19 -0.58
CA GLU A 310 1.25 23.68 -1.93
C GLU A 310 2.57 23.29 -2.63
N GLY A 311 2.63 22.07 -3.16
CA GLY A 311 3.82 21.56 -3.87
C GLY A 311 5.04 21.29 -2.98
N SER A 312 4.88 21.27 -1.65
CA SER A 312 5.94 20.88 -0.71
C SER A 312 6.14 19.37 -0.58
N PHE A 313 5.11 18.57 -0.90
CA PHE A 313 5.16 17.13 -0.74
C PHE A 313 6.07 16.47 -1.79
N PHE A 314 6.92 15.55 -1.35
CA PHE A 314 7.54 14.55 -2.20
C PHE A 314 7.78 13.24 -1.44
N SER A 315 7.83 12.14 -2.17
CA SER A 315 8.11 10.81 -1.62
C SER A 315 9.17 10.08 -2.43
N SER A 316 10.09 9.41 -1.75
CA SER A 316 11.14 8.57 -2.33
C SER A 316 10.93 7.13 -1.89
N ARG A 317 10.54 6.25 -2.82
CA ARG A 317 10.49 4.80 -2.66
C ARG A 317 11.50 4.19 -3.65
N ARG A 318 12.43 3.38 -3.15
CA ARG A 318 13.31 2.56 -3.99
C ARG A 318 12.77 1.14 -3.99
N ALA A 319 12.61 0.54 -5.17
CA ALA A 319 11.99 -0.76 -5.33
C ALA A 319 12.72 -1.88 -4.56
N MET A 320 14.03 -1.76 -4.34
CA MET A 320 14.84 -2.80 -3.72
C MET A 320 14.88 -2.76 -2.18
N ASP A 321 14.51 -1.64 -1.56
CA ASP A 321 14.81 -1.42 -0.13
C ASP A 321 13.56 -1.54 0.77
N HIS A 322 12.36 -1.71 0.21
CA HIS A 322 11.05 -1.59 0.91
C HIS A 322 10.95 -0.37 1.87
N ILE A 323 11.74 0.69 1.65
CA ILE A 323 11.75 1.90 2.46
C ILE A 323 11.06 3.03 1.70
N GLY A 324 10.17 3.74 2.39
CA GLY A 324 9.60 5.01 1.95
C GLY A 324 10.11 6.16 2.79
N ILE A 325 10.55 7.22 2.13
CA ILE A 325 10.84 8.50 2.79
C ILE A 325 9.92 9.56 2.22
N LEU A 326 9.13 10.20 3.09
CA LEU A 326 8.15 11.22 2.76
C LEU A 326 8.60 12.54 3.38
N TYR A 327 8.45 13.62 2.61
CA TYR A 327 8.67 14.98 3.08
C TYR A 327 7.45 15.82 2.80
N LEU A 328 7.03 16.64 3.77
CA LEU A 328 6.07 17.72 3.55
C LEU A 328 6.33 18.92 4.46
N GLU A 329 5.72 20.04 4.11
CA GLU A 329 5.76 21.24 4.95
C GLU A 329 4.34 21.72 5.26
N VAL A 330 4.13 22.12 6.51
CA VAL A 330 2.86 22.70 6.98
C VAL A 330 3.06 24.10 7.55
N GLU A 331 2.03 24.92 7.42
CA GLU A 331 1.94 26.25 8.01
C GLU A 331 0.64 26.41 8.80
N LYS A 332 0.64 27.29 9.80
CA LYS A 332 -0.60 27.71 10.46
C LYS A 332 -1.34 28.68 9.54
N ALA A 333 -2.68 28.60 9.51
CA ALA A 333 -3.50 29.51 8.70
C ALA A 333 -3.30 30.99 9.03
N ASP A 334 -2.89 31.31 10.26
CA ASP A 334 -2.57 32.66 10.74
C ASP A 334 -1.14 33.12 10.41
N GLY A 335 -0.30 32.24 9.84
CA GLY A 335 1.11 32.49 9.54
C GLY A 335 2.04 32.55 10.76
N SER A 336 1.56 32.23 11.95
CA SER A 336 2.36 32.20 13.18
C SER A 336 3.33 31.01 13.20
N SER A 337 4.36 31.08 14.05
CA SER A 337 5.27 29.94 14.25
C SER A 337 4.67 28.88 15.17
N PHE A 338 5.11 27.64 14.96
CA PHE A 338 4.83 26.55 15.88
C PHE A 338 5.56 26.76 17.21
N SER A 339 4.88 26.49 18.32
CA SER A 339 5.48 26.54 19.66
C SER A 339 6.39 25.32 19.88
N LEU A 340 7.26 25.40 20.88
CA LEU A 340 8.10 24.25 21.25
C LEU A 340 7.26 23.08 21.77
N ASP A 341 6.19 23.36 22.51
CA ASP A 341 5.29 22.33 23.05
C ASP A 341 4.46 21.62 21.97
N GLU A 342 4.05 22.34 20.91
CA GLU A 342 3.43 21.73 19.74
C GLU A 342 4.40 20.77 19.03
N VAL A 343 5.65 21.19 18.84
CA VAL A 343 6.67 20.37 18.18
C VAL A 343 7.11 19.20 19.07
N ALA A 344 7.10 19.36 20.39
CA ALA A 344 7.40 18.30 21.34
C ALA A 344 6.33 17.20 21.30
N ARG A 345 5.05 17.58 21.40
CA ARG A 345 3.91 16.64 21.30
C ARG A 345 3.92 15.87 19.99
N LEU A 346 4.09 16.56 18.87
CA LEU A 346 4.21 15.88 17.57
C LEU A 346 5.43 14.95 17.48
N ARG A 347 6.49 15.16 18.26
CA ARG A 347 7.66 14.27 18.21
C ARG A 347 7.43 12.99 19.01
N GLU A 348 6.65 13.09 20.08
CA GLU A 348 6.34 12.00 21.00
C GLU A 348 5.24 11.09 20.44
N ASP A 349 4.10 11.68 20.04
CA ASP A 349 2.89 10.90 19.77
C ASP A 349 2.70 10.54 18.28
N LEU A 350 3.15 11.42 17.37
CA LEU A 350 2.93 11.24 15.94
C LEU A 350 3.55 9.95 15.36
N PRO A 351 4.76 9.49 15.80
CA PRO A 351 5.34 8.27 15.26
C PRO A 351 4.44 7.04 15.34
N ASP A 352 3.69 6.87 16.43
CA ASP A 352 2.81 5.73 16.61
C ASP A 352 1.52 5.87 15.81
N ASP A 353 0.90 7.06 15.79
CA ASP A 353 -0.26 7.35 14.92
C ASP A 353 0.06 7.16 13.42
N LEU A 354 1.31 7.46 13.00
CA LEU A 354 1.72 7.22 11.61
C LEU A 354 1.88 5.74 11.27
N LYS A 355 2.30 4.89 12.22
CA LYS A 355 2.41 3.44 11.99
C LYS A 355 1.03 2.83 11.74
N ASP A 356 0.03 3.27 12.49
CA ASP A 356 -1.35 2.77 12.41
C ASP A 356 -2.10 3.24 11.16
N ARG A 357 -1.60 4.27 10.48
CA ARG A 357 -2.20 4.85 9.27
C ARG A 357 -1.67 4.29 7.95
N ILE A 358 -0.80 3.28 8.00
CA ILE A 358 -0.28 2.64 6.79
C ILE A 358 -1.35 1.71 6.21
N GLU A 359 -1.91 2.11 5.07
CA GLU A 359 -3.00 1.41 4.41
C GLU A 359 -2.49 0.14 3.72
N HIS A 360 -3.28 -0.92 3.72
CA HIS A 360 -2.98 -2.14 2.97
C HIS A 360 -3.88 -2.25 1.74
N MET A 361 -3.28 -2.38 0.55
CA MET A 361 -4.04 -2.69 -0.65
C MET A 361 -4.60 -4.10 -0.58
N MET A 362 -5.92 -4.17 -0.42
CA MET A 362 -6.68 -5.40 -0.60
C MET A 362 -6.95 -5.61 -2.09
N HIS A 363 -6.60 -6.78 -2.61
CA HIS A 363 -7.07 -7.17 -3.95
C HIS A 363 -8.59 -7.35 -3.93
N PRO A 364 -9.29 -6.99 -5.02
CA PRO A 364 -10.69 -7.34 -5.14
C PRO A 364 -10.83 -8.87 -5.07
N VAL A 365 -11.63 -9.35 -4.12
CA VAL A 365 -11.94 -10.77 -4.01
C VAL A 365 -13.01 -11.09 -5.06
N PHE A 366 -12.65 -11.92 -6.03
CA PHE A 366 -13.63 -12.46 -6.97
C PHE A 366 -14.24 -13.73 -6.38
N MET A 367 -15.44 -13.62 -5.82
CA MET A 367 -16.23 -14.76 -5.36
C MET A 367 -17.52 -14.83 -6.20
N PRO A 368 -17.68 -15.83 -7.07
CA PRO A 368 -18.91 -15.98 -7.82
C PRO A 368 -20.08 -16.24 -6.87
N ARG A 369 -21.24 -15.67 -7.19
CA ARG A 369 -22.41 -15.77 -6.32
C ARG A 369 -22.86 -17.21 -6.17
N ASN A 370 -23.16 -17.57 -4.92
CA ASN A 370 -23.80 -18.83 -4.62
C ASN A 370 -25.33 -18.68 -4.82
N GLU A 371 -25.81 -19.03 -6.02
CA GLU A 371 -27.25 -18.99 -6.33
C GLU A 371 -28.08 -19.88 -5.38
N GLU A 372 -27.51 -20.99 -4.89
CA GLU A 372 -28.17 -21.86 -3.93
C GLU A 372 -28.41 -21.15 -2.61
N GLU A 373 -27.44 -20.37 -2.13
CA GLU A 373 -27.59 -19.56 -0.92
C GLU A 373 -28.65 -18.47 -1.09
N ILE A 374 -28.65 -17.78 -2.23
CA ILE A 374 -29.68 -16.78 -2.57
C ILE A 374 -31.07 -17.44 -2.52
N MET A 375 -31.23 -18.61 -3.15
CA MET A 375 -32.49 -19.35 -3.16
C MET A 375 -32.90 -19.84 -1.77
N ARG A 376 -31.95 -20.34 -0.97
CA ARG A 376 -32.17 -20.76 0.42
C ARG A 376 -32.67 -19.59 1.28
N ASN A 377 -32.06 -18.42 1.13
CA ASN A 377 -32.47 -17.22 1.86
C ASN A 377 -33.85 -16.75 1.39
N ILE A 378 -34.13 -16.73 0.09
CA ILE A 378 -35.47 -16.44 -0.46
C ILE A 378 -36.55 -17.34 0.17
N LEU A 379 -36.31 -18.66 0.23
CA LEU A 379 -37.26 -19.60 0.82
C LEU A 379 -37.44 -19.36 2.33
N SER A 380 -36.35 -19.09 3.04
CA SER A 380 -36.37 -18.78 4.47
C SER A 380 -37.19 -17.53 4.77
N LEU A 381 -36.98 -16.44 4.02
CA LEU A 381 -37.74 -15.20 4.13
C LEU A 381 -39.22 -15.41 3.76
N SER A 382 -39.50 -16.18 2.70
CA SER A 382 -40.86 -16.51 2.28
C SER A 382 -41.63 -17.25 3.37
N HIS A 383 -40.98 -18.15 4.13
CA HIS A 383 -41.60 -18.87 5.25
C HIS A 383 -41.93 -17.96 6.44
N GLN A 384 -41.24 -16.83 6.61
CA GLN A 384 -41.54 -15.86 7.66
C GLN A 384 -42.83 -15.06 7.39
N ILE A 385 -43.27 -14.96 6.13
CA ILE A 385 -44.48 -14.25 5.73
C ILE A 385 -45.65 -15.24 5.67
N LYS A 386 -46.49 -15.27 6.71
CA LYS A 386 -47.64 -16.19 6.83
C LYS A 386 -48.97 -15.50 6.53
N TYR A 387 -49.07 -14.19 6.77
CA TYR A 387 -50.29 -13.41 6.63
C TYR A 387 -50.13 -12.25 5.63
N ILE A 388 -51.25 -11.75 5.11
CA ILE A 388 -51.28 -10.64 4.13
C ILE A 388 -50.73 -9.34 4.74
N ARG A 389 -50.87 -9.17 6.05
CA ARG A 389 -50.40 -7.98 6.80
C ARG A 389 -48.98 -8.12 7.33
N ASP A 390 -48.31 -9.23 7.07
CA ASP A 390 -46.93 -9.39 7.53
C ASP A 390 -46.03 -8.42 6.79
N MET A 391 -45.07 -7.86 7.52
CA MET A 391 -44.11 -6.92 6.96
C MET A 391 -43.22 -7.63 5.92
N PRO A 392 -42.85 -6.93 4.82
CA PRO A 392 -41.79 -7.38 3.92
C PRO A 392 -40.53 -7.78 4.70
N GLN A 393 -39.89 -8.85 4.25
CA GLN A 393 -38.67 -9.37 4.86
C GLN A 393 -37.49 -9.03 3.96
N VAL A 394 -36.40 -8.56 4.57
CA VAL A 394 -35.18 -8.22 3.84
C VAL A 394 -33.99 -8.96 4.44
N PHE A 395 -33.15 -9.50 3.56
CA PHE A 395 -31.82 -10.00 3.89
C PHE A 395 -30.79 -9.14 3.19
N ILE A 396 -29.80 -8.64 3.94
CA ILE A 396 -28.76 -7.73 3.46
C ILE A 396 -27.40 -8.39 3.69
N SER A 397 -26.66 -8.63 2.62
CA SER A 397 -25.28 -9.11 2.68
C SER A 397 -24.36 -8.18 1.92
N PHE A 398 -23.14 -8.02 2.44
CA PHE A 398 -22.06 -7.40 1.70
C PHE A 398 -21.71 -8.28 0.48
N ASP A 399 -21.53 -7.66 -0.69
CA ASP A 399 -21.24 -8.36 -1.96
C ASP A 399 -19.78 -8.12 -2.36
N GLU A 400 -19.41 -6.86 -2.61
CA GLU A 400 -18.08 -6.50 -3.09
C GLU A 400 -17.69 -5.06 -2.69
N GLN A 401 -16.40 -4.78 -2.74
CA GLN A 401 -15.81 -3.46 -2.59
C GLN A 401 -14.97 -3.14 -3.82
N THR A 402 -15.08 -1.89 -4.28
CA THR A 402 -14.21 -1.30 -5.30
C THR A 402 -13.35 -0.19 -4.69
N PHE A 403 -12.50 0.44 -5.49
CA PHE A 403 -11.69 1.57 -5.05
C PHE A 403 -12.51 2.77 -4.55
N THR A 404 -13.79 2.89 -4.88
CA THR A 404 -14.60 4.08 -4.54
C THR A 404 -15.97 3.75 -3.95
N HIS A 405 -16.44 2.50 -4.08
CA HIS A 405 -17.80 2.13 -3.69
C HIS A 405 -17.86 0.78 -2.98
N LEU A 406 -18.89 0.65 -2.14
CA LEU A 406 -19.33 -0.60 -1.53
C LEU A 406 -20.58 -1.10 -2.24
N TYR A 407 -20.77 -2.40 -2.26
CA TYR A 407 -21.93 -3.06 -2.85
C TYR A 407 -22.56 -4.01 -1.85
N PHE A 408 -23.87 -3.90 -1.71
CA PHE A 408 -24.68 -4.81 -0.89
C PHE A 408 -25.71 -5.52 -1.75
N THR A 409 -25.83 -6.83 -1.57
CA THR A 409 -26.90 -7.64 -2.16
C THR A 409 -28.10 -7.65 -1.21
N ILE A 410 -29.26 -7.32 -1.77
CA ILE A 410 -30.53 -7.21 -1.07
C ILE A 410 -31.47 -8.28 -1.62
N ILE A 411 -31.97 -9.13 -0.73
CA ILE A 411 -33.08 -10.06 -1.03
C ILE A 411 -34.30 -9.53 -0.30
N HIS A 412 -35.28 -9.02 -1.06
CA HIS A 412 -36.51 -8.47 -0.52
C HIS A 412 -37.69 -9.38 -0.89
N VAL A 413 -38.45 -9.84 0.11
CA VAL A 413 -39.63 -10.68 -0.08
C VAL A 413 -40.86 -10.00 0.49
N ARG A 414 -41.93 -9.87 -0.30
CA ARG A 414 -43.21 -9.26 0.12
C ARG A 414 -44.42 -9.97 -0.47
N VAL A 415 -45.59 -9.66 0.08
CA VAL A 415 -46.89 -9.99 -0.53
C VAL A 415 -47.26 -8.87 -1.49
N VAL A 416 -47.59 -9.19 -2.74
CA VAL A 416 -47.94 -8.18 -3.76
C VAL A 416 -49.44 -8.06 -3.91
N GLY A 417 -49.95 -6.85 -3.69
CA GLY A 417 -51.32 -6.42 -3.97
C GLY A 417 -51.52 -5.97 -5.42
N LYS A 418 -52.77 -5.74 -5.82
CA LYS A 418 -53.12 -5.36 -7.21
C LYS A 418 -52.58 -3.98 -7.63
N ASN A 419 -52.30 -3.10 -6.68
CA ASN A 419 -51.85 -1.72 -6.93
C ASN A 419 -50.40 -1.49 -6.50
N ASP A 420 -49.68 -2.54 -6.10
CA ASP A 420 -48.33 -2.40 -5.59
C ASP A 420 -47.35 -2.14 -6.74
N LYS A 421 -46.51 -1.12 -6.57
CA LYS A 421 -45.46 -0.79 -7.54
C LYS A 421 -44.32 -1.79 -7.43
N LYS A 422 -43.66 -2.09 -8.54
CA LYS A 422 -42.41 -2.86 -8.56
C LYS A 422 -41.29 -2.10 -7.85
N ILE A 423 -40.33 -2.84 -7.30
CA ILE A 423 -39.20 -2.28 -6.53
C ILE A 423 -38.35 -1.33 -7.37
N ASP A 424 -38.07 -1.66 -8.63
CA ASP A 424 -37.31 -0.80 -9.55
C ASP A 424 -37.98 0.57 -9.78
N VAL A 425 -39.32 0.60 -9.79
CA VAL A 425 -40.10 1.84 -9.92
C VAL A 425 -40.03 2.67 -8.64
N LEU A 426 -40.03 2.03 -7.47
CA LEU A 426 -39.89 2.73 -6.18
C LEU A 426 -38.55 3.43 -6.07
N PHE A 427 -37.44 2.76 -6.43
CA PHE A 427 -36.11 3.37 -6.43
C PHE A 427 -35.97 4.51 -7.43
N LYS A 428 -36.57 4.41 -8.62
CA LYS A 428 -36.57 5.50 -9.61
C LYS A 428 -37.37 6.73 -9.17
N GLN A 429 -38.35 6.55 -8.30
CA GLN A 429 -39.20 7.63 -7.79
C GLN A 429 -38.67 8.23 -6.49
N ALA A 430 -37.83 7.49 -5.76
CA ALA A 430 -37.20 7.96 -4.55
C ALA A 430 -35.98 8.83 -4.87
N ASP A 431 -35.88 9.99 -4.21
CA ASP A 431 -34.64 10.77 -4.16
C ASP A 431 -33.68 10.07 -3.18
N THR A 432 -32.89 9.12 -3.68
CA THR A 432 -31.97 8.29 -2.89
C THR A 432 -30.54 8.39 -3.42
N PHE A 433 -29.57 8.33 -2.52
CA PHE A 433 -28.15 8.24 -2.87
C PHE A 433 -27.72 6.82 -3.24
N LEU A 434 -28.58 5.80 -3.02
CA LEU A 434 -28.28 4.42 -3.38
C LEU A 434 -28.50 4.18 -4.88
N GLU A 435 -27.46 3.73 -5.56
CA GLU A 435 -27.59 3.32 -6.96
C GLU A 435 -28.14 1.88 -7.02
N TYR A 436 -29.37 1.76 -7.55
CA TYR A 436 -30.09 0.50 -7.67
C TYR A 436 -29.65 -0.30 -8.91
N ILE A 437 -29.26 -1.56 -8.70
CA ILE A 437 -28.87 -2.48 -9.77
C ILE A 437 -29.74 -3.73 -9.68
N HIS A 438 -30.68 -3.87 -10.60
CA HIS A 438 -31.60 -5.02 -10.64
C HIS A 438 -30.85 -6.32 -10.96
N ASP A 439 -31.23 -7.40 -10.29
CA ASP A 439 -30.82 -8.76 -10.67
C ASP A 439 -32.03 -9.51 -11.26
N PHE A 440 -32.95 -9.96 -10.41
CA PHE A 440 -34.19 -10.60 -10.86
C PHE A 440 -35.37 -10.42 -9.90
N SER A 441 -36.57 -10.75 -10.36
CA SER A 441 -37.77 -10.86 -9.52
C SER A 441 -38.58 -12.10 -9.88
N LYS A 442 -39.06 -12.82 -8.87
CA LYS A 442 -39.78 -14.09 -9.05
C LYS A 442 -40.89 -14.27 -8.02
N THR A 443 -41.97 -14.92 -8.43
CA THR A 443 -43.02 -15.36 -7.51
C THR A 443 -42.58 -16.64 -6.79
N VAL A 444 -42.56 -16.61 -5.46
CA VAL A 444 -42.01 -17.67 -4.59
C VAL A 444 -43.06 -18.40 -3.76
N GLY A 445 -44.34 -18.09 -3.97
CA GLY A 445 -45.46 -18.75 -3.31
C GLY A 445 -46.73 -17.90 -3.33
N TYR A 446 -47.78 -18.42 -2.67
CA TYR A 446 -49.05 -17.72 -2.52
C TYR A 446 -49.58 -17.80 -1.10
N ILE A 447 -50.17 -16.72 -0.62
CA ILE A 447 -50.99 -16.71 0.60
C ILE A 447 -52.43 -16.96 0.21
N ARG A 448 -53.04 -17.98 0.83
CA ARG A 448 -54.44 -18.40 0.60
C ARG A 448 -54.76 -18.61 -0.89
N LYS A 449 -53.77 -19.06 -1.69
CA LYS A 449 -53.86 -19.27 -3.16
C LYS A 449 -54.28 -18.03 -3.98
N ARG A 450 -54.24 -16.82 -3.39
CA ARG A 450 -54.73 -15.58 -4.03
C ARG A 450 -53.71 -14.46 -4.08
N TYR A 451 -52.89 -14.33 -3.05
CA TYR A 451 -51.93 -13.21 -2.95
C TYR A 451 -50.52 -13.74 -3.21
N PRO A 452 -49.88 -13.37 -4.33
CA PRO A 452 -48.54 -13.84 -4.66
C PRO A 452 -47.50 -13.24 -3.70
N LYS A 453 -46.50 -14.06 -3.34
CA LYS A 453 -45.27 -13.61 -2.70
C LYS A 453 -44.23 -13.36 -3.78
N GLU A 454 -43.72 -12.14 -3.85
CA GLU A 454 -42.66 -11.74 -4.77
C GLU A 454 -41.34 -11.68 -3.99
N ALA A 455 -40.31 -12.31 -4.53
CA ALA A 455 -38.93 -12.10 -4.13
C ALA A 455 -38.22 -11.28 -5.20
N THR A 456 -37.57 -10.20 -4.80
CA THR A 456 -36.75 -9.35 -5.65
C THR A 456 -35.33 -9.35 -5.11
N VAL A 457 -34.39 -9.74 -5.97
CA VAL A 457 -32.95 -9.69 -5.69
C VAL A 457 -32.36 -8.53 -6.48
N PHE A 458 -31.61 -7.69 -5.80
CA PHE A 458 -30.97 -6.51 -6.39
C PHE A 458 -29.75 -6.12 -5.57
N ARG A 459 -28.91 -5.26 -6.14
CA ARG A 459 -27.83 -4.61 -5.41
C ARG A 459 -28.10 -3.14 -5.20
N VAL A 460 -27.47 -2.62 -4.16
CA VAL A 460 -27.32 -1.19 -3.93
C VAL A 460 -25.84 -0.86 -3.88
N LYS A 461 -25.47 0.25 -4.52
CA LYS A 461 -24.11 0.79 -4.55
C LYS A 461 -24.10 2.14 -3.83
N LEU A 462 -23.06 2.36 -3.01
CA LEU A 462 -22.87 3.59 -2.24
C LEU A 462 -21.39 3.98 -2.13
N PRO A 463 -21.07 5.29 -1.99
CA PRO A 463 -19.70 5.78 -1.84
C PRO A 463 -19.01 5.22 -0.59
N LYS A 464 -17.77 4.78 -0.70
CA LYS A 464 -17.03 4.16 0.41
C LYS A 464 -16.51 5.16 1.45
N ASP A 465 -16.22 6.40 1.03
CA ASP A 465 -15.39 7.34 1.80
C ASP A 465 -16.05 7.76 3.13
N MET A 466 -17.38 7.67 3.21
CA MET A 466 -18.16 7.96 4.42
C MET A 466 -18.02 6.89 5.52
N PHE A 467 -17.44 5.75 5.18
CA PHE A 467 -17.33 4.56 6.03
C PHE A 467 -15.88 4.18 6.33
N LEU A 468 -14.91 5.03 5.96
CA LEU A 468 -13.52 4.83 6.32
C LEU A 468 -13.30 5.21 7.80
N ARG A 469 -12.65 4.31 8.54
CA ARG A 469 -12.13 4.51 9.89
C ARG A 469 -10.80 5.28 9.83
N ASP A 470 -10.30 5.71 10.98
CA ASP A 470 -9.07 6.50 11.06
C ASP A 470 -7.82 5.73 10.61
N ASP A 471 -7.84 4.40 10.75
CA ASP A 471 -6.85 3.44 10.25
C ASP A 471 -7.05 3.05 8.78
N HIS A 472 -7.96 3.75 8.07
CA HIS A 472 -8.33 3.49 6.68
C HIS A 472 -9.03 2.12 6.44
N SER A 473 -9.39 1.39 7.49
CA SER A 473 -10.29 0.23 7.37
C SER A 473 -11.73 0.69 7.10
N ILE A 474 -12.58 -0.21 6.59
CA ILE A 474 -13.97 0.11 6.25
C ILE A 474 -14.92 -0.44 7.29
N ASP A 475 -15.76 0.45 7.83
CA ASP A 475 -16.86 0.09 8.72
C ASP A 475 -18.08 -0.39 7.90
N LEU A 476 -18.10 -1.69 7.61
CA LEU A 476 -19.22 -2.34 6.92
C LEU A 476 -20.51 -2.34 7.74
N TYR A 477 -20.45 -2.25 9.07
CA TYR A 477 -21.64 -2.23 9.91
C TYR A 477 -22.35 -0.89 9.81
N LYS A 478 -21.61 0.22 9.88
CA LYS A 478 -22.14 1.55 9.64
C LYS A 478 -22.67 1.70 8.21
N ALA A 479 -21.95 1.18 7.22
CA ALA A 479 -22.43 1.15 5.84
C ALA A 479 -23.76 0.39 5.72
N ARG A 480 -23.86 -0.80 6.34
CA ARG A 480 -25.09 -1.59 6.36
C ARG A 480 -26.24 -0.87 7.06
N GLN A 481 -26.01 -0.19 8.17
CA GLN A 481 -27.05 0.58 8.87
C GLN A 481 -27.62 1.69 8.01
N VAL A 482 -26.74 2.41 7.30
CA VAL A 482 -27.15 3.44 6.33
C VAL A 482 -27.98 2.83 5.20
N VAL A 483 -27.59 1.64 4.71
CA VAL A 483 -28.38 0.89 3.72
C VAL A 483 -29.75 0.50 4.28
N VAL A 484 -29.84 -0.03 5.50
CA VAL A 484 -31.12 -0.40 6.13
C VAL A 484 -32.05 0.80 6.26
N ALA A 485 -31.54 1.91 6.81
CA ALA A 485 -32.33 3.12 7.03
C ALA A 485 -32.87 3.70 5.71
N GLU A 486 -32.05 3.66 4.67
CA GLU A 486 -32.44 4.15 3.35
C GLU A 486 -33.40 3.19 2.65
N LEU A 487 -33.23 1.87 2.81
CA LEU A 487 -34.21 0.88 2.32
C LEU A 487 -35.57 1.03 3.00
N GLU A 488 -35.61 1.25 4.31
CA GLU A 488 -36.86 1.54 5.04
C GLU A 488 -37.55 2.80 4.53
N ARG A 489 -36.78 3.81 4.11
CA ARG A 489 -37.32 5.05 3.52
C ARG A 489 -37.88 4.83 2.12
N VAL A 490 -37.22 4.02 1.28
CA VAL A 490 -37.60 3.78 -0.12
C VAL A 490 -38.72 2.74 -0.25
N LEU A 491 -38.70 1.69 0.58
CA LEU A 491 -39.58 0.51 0.47
C LEU A 491 -40.69 0.45 1.52
N ASP A 492 -40.83 1.51 2.33
CA ASP A 492 -41.62 1.54 3.56
C ASP A 492 -41.13 0.50 4.61
N LYS A 493 -41.94 0.25 5.64
CA LYS A 493 -41.57 -0.62 6.78
C LYS A 493 -41.15 -2.02 6.33
N ILE A 494 -39.85 -2.32 6.44
CA ILE A 494 -39.28 -3.65 6.22
C ILE A 494 -38.88 -4.30 7.56
N ARG A 495 -38.77 -5.63 7.58
CA ARG A 495 -38.13 -6.38 8.67
C ARG A 495 -36.77 -6.87 8.22
N ASP A 496 -35.73 -6.41 8.90
CA ASP A 496 -34.36 -6.89 8.71
C ASP A 496 -34.17 -8.27 9.36
N TYR A 497 -34.09 -9.31 8.53
CA TYR A 497 -34.00 -10.69 8.98
C TYR A 497 -32.66 -11.00 9.67
N ASN A 498 -31.55 -10.44 9.18
CA ASN A 498 -30.22 -10.71 9.71
C ASN A 498 -29.63 -9.56 10.56
N GLY A 499 -30.37 -8.48 10.79
CA GLY A 499 -29.92 -7.32 11.57
C GLY A 499 -30.03 -7.45 13.10
N GLY A 500 -30.86 -8.36 13.60
CA GLY A 500 -31.12 -8.47 15.05
C GLY A 500 -29.89 -8.81 15.89
N MET A 501 -29.02 -9.69 15.38
CA MET A 501 -27.77 -10.05 16.07
C MET A 501 -26.76 -8.90 16.03
N ILE A 502 -26.62 -8.23 14.89
CA ILE A 502 -25.73 -7.07 14.71
C ILE A 502 -26.12 -5.93 15.67
N THR A 503 -27.42 -5.68 15.81
CA THR A 503 -27.94 -4.66 16.73
C THR A 503 -27.55 -4.97 18.17
N LYS A 504 -27.72 -6.21 18.62
CA LYS A 504 -27.30 -6.64 19.97
C LYS A 504 -25.80 -6.51 20.21
N GLN A 505 -24.97 -6.81 19.21
CA GLN A 505 -23.51 -6.65 19.31
C GLN A 505 -23.12 -5.19 19.49
N ASN A 506 -23.74 -4.28 18.72
CA ASN A 506 -23.48 -2.85 18.83
C ASN A 506 -23.99 -2.27 20.16
N GLU A 507 -25.13 -2.75 20.66
CA GLU A 507 -25.62 -2.40 22.00
C GLU A 507 -24.62 -2.84 23.09
N LEU A 508 -24.06 -4.05 22.99
CA LEU A 508 -23.06 -4.53 23.94
C LEU A 508 -21.79 -3.69 23.88
N LEU A 509 -21.24 -3.42 22.70
CA LEU A 509 -20.08 -2.56 22.53
C LEU A 509 -20.32 -1.15 23.09
N GLY A 510 -21.51 -0.59 22.85
CA GLY A 510 -21.92 0.70 23.41
C GLY A 510 -21.94 0.70 24.95
N LYS A 511 -22.41 -0.39 25.57
CA LYS A 511 -22.35 -0.56 27.03
C LYS A 511 -20.92 -0.65 27.54
N VAL A 512 -20.04 -1.39 26.85
CA VAL A 512 -18.61 -1.49 27.22
C VAL A 512 -17.94 -0.11 27.15
N ARG A 513 -18.18 0.66 26.07
CA ARG A 513 -17.70 2.05 25.94
C ARG A 513 -18.14 2.92 27.12
N HIS A 514 -19.42 2.85 27.50
CA HIS A 514 -19.92 3.61 28.63
C HIS A 514 -19.22 3.23 29.94
N LEU A 515 -19.00 1.95 30.19
CA LEU A 515 -18.32 1.47 31.40
C LEU A 515 -16.83 1.83 31.46
N LEU A 516 -16.18 1.99 30.30
CA LEU A 516 -14.77 2.38 30.21
C LEU A 516 -14.57 3.90 30.27
N ALA A 517 -15.54 4.70 29.82
CA ALA A 517 -15.49 6.16 29.91
C ALA A 517 -15.33 6.68 31.34
N GLU A 518 -15.72 5.89 32.34
CA GLU A 518 -15.57 6.20 33.77
C GLU A 518 -14.13 6.01 34.28
N GLU A 519 -13.28 5.24 33.57
CA GLU A 519 -11.94 4.81 34.04
C GLU A 519 -10.77 5.58 33.39
N GLY A 520 -10.99 6.32 32.31
CA GLY A 520 -9.95 7.15 31.67
C GLY A 520 -9.99 7.18 30.14
N VAL A 521 -8.90 7.67 29.53
CA VAL A 521 -8.73 7.74 28.07
C VAL A 521 -8.15 6.41 27.57
N TYR A 522 -8.92 5.68 26.77
CA TYR A 522 -8.48 4.49 26.05
C TYR A 522 -8.54 4.73 24.54
N ASN A 523 -7.78 3.94 23.77
CA ASN A 523 -7.84 3.97 22.32
C ASN A 523 -9.11 3.23 21.83
N ASP A 524 -10.06 3.96 21.25
CA ASP A 524 -11.35 3.38 20.80
C ASP A 524 -11.16 2.38 19.64
N LEU A 525 -10.16 2.59 18.77
CA LEU A 525 -9.82 1.65 17.71
C LEU A 525 -9.34 0.32 18.28
N LEU A 526 -8.49 0.37 19.32
CA LEU A 526 -8.00 -0.82 20.01
C LEU A 526 -9.15 -1.58 20.69
N LEU A 527 -10.10 -0.86 21.31
CA LEU A 527 -11.30 -1.47 21.89
C LEU A 527 -12.16 -2.16 20.83
N GLU A 528 -12.38 -1.52 19.68
CA GLU A 528 -13.14 -2.13 18.58
C GLU A 528 -12.43 -3.38 18.05
N ASN A 529 -11.11 -3.32 17.84
CA ASN A 529 -10.31 -4.45 17.39
C ASN A 529 -10.36 -5.61 18.40
N PHE A 530 -10.28 -5.31 19.70
CA PHE A 530 -10.50 -6.25 20.78
C PHE A 530 -11.88 -6.91 20.69
N PHE A 531 -12.94 -6.10 20.64
CA PHE A 531 -14.32 -6.60 20.63
C PHE A 531 -14.62 -7.47 19.40
N TYR A 532 -14.16 -7.05 18.22
CA TYR A 532 -14.38 -7.81 16.98
C TYR A 532 -13.39 -8.96 16.78
N SER A 533 -12.36 -9.09 17.64
CA SER A 533 -11.51 -10.29 17.68
C SER A 533 -12.09 -11.42 18.55
N LEU A 534 -13.12 -11.14 19.36
CA LEU A 534 -13.78 -12.15 20.19
C LEU A 534 -14.26 -13.34 19.37
N ALA A 535 -13.82 -14.53 19.76
CA ALA A 535 -14.19 -15.81 19.18
C ALA A 535 -14.72 -16.76 20.29
N PRO A 536 -15.79 -17.53 20.02
CA PRO A 536 -16.63 -17.48 18.81
C PRO A 536 -17.43 -16.17 18.72
N ALA A 537 -17.83 -15.76 17.51
CA ALA A 537 -18.51 -14.47 17.29
C ALA A 537 -19.84 -14.33 18.05
N SER A 538 -20.46 -15.44 18.45
CA SER A 538 -21.63 -15.46 19.34
C SER A 538 -21.36 -14.81 20.70
N MET A 539 -20.11 -14.85 21.19
CA MET A 539 -19.72 -14.25 22.47
C MET A 539 -19.94 -12.75 22.55
N ARG A 540 -19.94 -12.06 21.39
CA ARG A 540 -20.22 -10.62 21.25
C ARG A 540 -21.68 -10.26 21.57
N SER A 541 -22.52 -11.24 21.88
CA SER A 541 -23.91 -11.03 22.30
C SER A 541 -24.29 -11.81 23.55
N VAL A 542 -23.40 -12.67 24.05
CA VAL A 542 -23.65 -13.54 25.22
C VAL A 542 -22.98 -12.96 26.46
N PHE A 543 -21.74 -12.46 26.34
CA PHE A 543 -21.05 -11.91 27.50
C PHE A 543 -21.68 -10.63 28.02
N GLU A 544 -21.54 -10.45 29.32
CA GLU A 544 -21.88 -9.19 29.99
C GLU A 544 -20.82 -8.13 29.71
N ALA A 545 -21.24 -6.86 29.72
CA ALA A 545 -20.34 -5.74 29.44
C ALA A 545 -19.23 -5.59 30.49
N SER A 546 -19.50 -5.99 31.73
CA SER A 546 -18.54 -6.04 32.85
C SER A 546 -17.37 -6.99 32.55
N CYS A 547 -17.65 -8.22 32.12
CA CYS A 547 -16.61 -9.19 31.78
C CYS A 547 -15.66 -8.68 30.68
N LEU A 548 -16.23 -8.04 29.65
CA LEU A 548 -15.45 -7.46 28.56
C LEU A 548 -14.61 -6.25 29.03
N LYS A 549 -15.16 -5.41 29.92
CA LYS A 549 -14.42 -4.33 30.57
C LYS A 549 -13.22 -4.88 31.34
N THR A 550 -13.44 -5.88 32.19
CA THR A 550 -12.39 -6.48 33.03
C THR A 550 -11.25 -7.03 32.18
N LEU A 551 -11.55 -7.83 31.14
CA LEU A 551 -10.51 -8.37 30.26
C LEU A 551 -9.77 -7.26 29.49
N PHE A 552 -10.49 -6.25 29.00
CA PHE A 552 -9.87 -5.16 28.24
C PHE A 552 -8.92 -4.32 29.10
N LEU A 553 -9.32 -3.97 30.33
CA LEU A 553 -8.45 -3.27 31.28
C LEU A 553 -7.24 -4.12 31.66
N LEU A 554 -7.44 -5.43 31.86
CA LEU A 554 -6.34 -6.37 32.11
C LEU A 554 -5.35 -6.36 30.93
N MET A 555 -5.84 -6.28 29.70
CA MET A 555 -5.00 -6.21 28.50
C MET A 555 -4.16 -4.93 28.45
N LEU A 556 -4.77 -3.78 28.77
CA LEU A 556 -4.06 -2.50 28.82
C LEU A 556 -2.96 -2.52 29.90
N ASP A 557 -3.27 -3.05 31.08
CA ASP A 557 -2.33 -3.21 32.18
C ASP A 557 -1.15 -4.11 31.79
N THR A 558 -1.41 -5.30 31.20
CA THR A 558 -0.31 -6.17 30.73
C THR A 558 0.53 -5.51 29.64
N LEU A 559 -0.08 -4.74 28.73
CA LEU A 559 0.62 -4.01 27.67
C LEU A 559 1.53 -2.91 28.22
N GLU A 560 1.10 -2.20 29.26
CA GLU A 560 1.90 -1.16 29.92
C GLU A 560 3.14 -1.74 30.61
N HIS A 561 3.00 -2.90 31.24
CA HIS A 561 4.11 -3.60 31.90
C HIS A 561 5.05 -4.31 30.89
N GLY A 562 4.53 -4.72 29.74
CA GLY A 562 5.28 -5.39 28.69
C GLY A 562 5.84 -6.76 29.09
N VAL A 563 6.79 -7.26 28.31
CA VAL A 563 7.54 -8.48 28.62
C VAL A 563 8.88 -8.07 29.24
N TYR A 564 9.23 -8.67 30.38
CA TYR A 564 10.53 -8.42 31.01
C TYR A 564 11.68 -8.90 30.11
N PRO A 565 12.85 -8.24 30.11
CA PRO A 565 13.95 -8.59 29.21
C PRO A 565 14.45 -10.04 29.28
N ASP A 566 14.21 -10.72 30.41
CA ASP A 566 14.63 -12.11 30.67
C ASP A 566 13.50 -13.14 30.41
N GLU A 567 12.32 -12.70 29.98
CA GLU A 567 11.14 -13.53 29.74
C GLU A 567 10.72 -13.50 28.27
N ASN A 568 10.12 -14.60 27.78
CA ASN A 568 9.63 -14.70 26.40
C ASN A 568 8.12 -14.37 26.28
N TYR A 569 7.47 -14.13 27.41
CA TYR A 569 6.04 -13.83 27.50
C TYR A 569 5.73 -13.11 28.82
N ALA A 570 4.63 -12.38 28.86
CA ALA A 570 4.01 -11.89 30.09
C ALA A 570 2.60 -12.47 30.21
N ILE A 571 2.19 -12.82 31.42
CA ILE A 571 0.84 -13.33 31.71
C ILE A 571 0.24 -12.61 32.90
N THR A 572 -1.01 -12.16 32.76
CA THR A 572 -1.80 -11.61 33.87
C THR A 572 -3.09 -12.40 33.99
N VAL A 573 -3.41 -12.82 35.22
CA VAL A 573 -4.61 -13.60 35.53
C VAL A 573 -5.44 -12.82 36.55
N ASN A 574 -6.73 -12.63 36.26
CA ASN A 574 -7.70 -12.09 37.21
C ASN A 574 -8.80 -13.13 37.45
N ARG A 575 -9.14 -13.37 38.72
CA ARG A 575 -10.15 -14.36 39.14
C ARG A 575 -11.30 -13.67 39.84
N GLU A 576 -12.50 -13.85 39.30
CA GLU A 576 -13.77 -13.47 39.90
C GLU A 576 -14.57 -14.72 40.27
N LEU A 577 -15.65 -14.56 41.03
CA LEU A 577 -16.42 -15.67 41.60
C LEU A 577 -16.92 -16.67 40.53
N GLU A 578 -17.32 -16.15 39.36
CA GLU A 578 -17.96 -16.94 38.28
C GLU A 578 -17.15 -16.89 36.98
N SER A 579 -15.97 -16.27 36.98
CA SER A 579 -15.19 -16.04 35.76
C SER A 579 -13.71 -15.90 36.02
N VAL A 580 -12.90 -16.38 35.08
CA VAL A 580 -11.46 -16.18 35.05
C VAL A 580 -11.06 -15.48 33.77
N TYR A 581 -10.20 -14.49 33.91
CA TYR A 581 -9.65 -13.68 32.83
C TYR A 581 -8.15 -13.93 32.75
N VAL A 582 -7.66 -14.16 31.54
CA VAL A 582 -6.23 -14.35 31.29
C VAL A 582 -5.82 -13.51 30.10
N ILE A 583 -4.76 -12.72 30.25
CA ILE A 583 -4.06 -12.04 29.16
C ILE A 583 -2.64 -12.59 29.06
N ILE A 584 -2.22 -12.86 27.84
CA ILE A 584 -0.86 -13.30 27.52
C ILE A 584 -0.32 -12.40 26.41
N ILE A 585 0.88 -11.87 26.63
CA ILE A 585 1.68 -11.20 25.62
C ILE A 585 2.89 -12.08 25.32
N ALA A 586 3.17 -12.35 24.05
CA ALA A 586 4.32 -13.17 23.66
C ALA A 586 4.94 -12.63 22.36
N ASP A 587 6.26 -12.68 22.22
CA ASP A 587 6.95 -12.07 21.07
C ASP A 587 6.83 -12.89 19.77
N ALA A 588 6.32 -14.13 19.83
CA ALA A 588 6.24 -15.02 18.68
C ALA A 588 4.84 -15.64 18.47
N PRO A 589 4.34 -15.70 17.21
CA PRO A 589 2.97 -16.09 16.89
C PRO A 589 2.63 -17.57 17.19
N GLY A 590 3.63 -18.42 17.39
CA GLY A 590 3.44 -19.86 17.64
C GLY A 590 2.76 -20.21 18.97
N ALA A 591 2.76 -19.31 19.96
CA ALA A 591 2.13 -19.56 21.26
C ALA A 591 0.61 -19.79 21.14
N LYS A 592 -0.05 -19.11 20.18
CA LYS A 592 -1.49 -19.23 19.95
C LYS A 592 -1.91 -20.64 19.54
N ASP A 593 -1.17 -21.26 18.63
CA ASP A 593 -1.52 -22.57 18.07
C ASP A 593 -1.35 -23.68 19.11
N GLU A 594 -0.28 -23.62 19.91
CA GLU A 594 -0.06 -24.55 21.02
C GLU A 594 -1.12 -24.38 22.11
N MET A 595 -1.54 -23.14 22.41
CA MET A 595 -2.61 -22.88 23.36
C MET A 595 -3.96 -23.43 22.88
N ASN A 596 -4.31 -23.21 21.61
CA ASN A 596 -5.55 -23.73 21.04
C ASN A 596 -5.59 -25.27 21.09
N LYS A 597 -4.47 -25.94 20.81
CA LYS A 597 -4.37 -27.41 20.92
C LYS A 597 -4.60 -27.86 22.37
N ALA A 598 -3.93 -27.25 23.34
CA ALA A 598 -4.04 -27.63 24.74
C ALA A 598 -5.45 -27.39 25.29
N LEU A 599 -6.05 -26.22 25.01
CA LEU A 599 -7.39 -25.88 25.48
C LEU A 599 -8.48 -26.77 24.85
N SER A 600 -8.27 -27.28 23.63
CA SER A 600 -9.20 -28.24 23.02
C SER A 600 -9.32 -29.54 23.81
N THR A 601 -8.29 -29.94 24.56
CA THR A 601 -8.30 -31.15 25.40
C THR A 601 -9.16 -31.02 26.65
N LEU A 602 -9.46 -29.78 27.09
CA LEU A 602 -10.27 -29.50 28.26
C LEU A 602 -11.77 -29.66 28.01
N ASN A 603 -12.19 -29.83 26.74
CA ASN A 603 -13.59 -29.99 26.32
C ASN A 603 -14.54 -28.91 26.89
N ILE A 604 -14.06 -27.66 26.99
CA ILE A 604 -14.84 -26.55 27.51
C ILE A 604 -15.97 -26.22 26.51
N PRO A 605 -17.23 -26.06 26.97
CA PRO A 605 -18.32 -25.64 26.10
C PRO A 605 -18.00 -24.33 25.39
N PRO A 606 -18.28 -24.20 24.07
CA PRO A 606 -18.05 -22.95 23.33
C PRO A 606 -18.88 -21.77 23.84
N THR A 607 -19.85 -22.02 24.73
CA THR A 607 -20.66 -21.00 25.40
C THR A 607 -20.01 -20.41 26.65
N GLU A 608 -18.97 -21.06 27.18
CA GLU A 608 -18.31 -20.71 28.44
C GLU A 608 -16.91 -20.13 28.23
N LEU A 609 -16.30 -20.35 27.05
CA LEU A 609 -14.97 -19.84 26.72
C LEU A 609 -15.03 -18.81 25.58
N GLY A 610 -14.56 -17.61 25.87
CA GLY A 610 -14.26 -16.57 24.89
C GLY A 610 -12.76 -16.41 24.72
N THR A 611 -12.32 -16.28 23.48
CA THR A 611 -10.92 -16.01 23.13
C THR A 611 -10.81 -14.69 22.36
N VAL A 612 -9.71 -13.98 22.58
CA VAL A 612 -9.40 -12.68 21.97
C VAL A 612 -7.98 -12.78 21.41
N TYR A 613 -7.79 -12.26 20.19
CA TYR A 613 -6.47 -12.13 19.60
C TYR A 613 -6.33 -10.79 18.91
N VAL A 614 -5.51 -9.92 19.48
CA VAL A 614 -5.32 -8.54 19.00
C VAL A 614 -3.83 -8.30 18.85
N ASN A 615 -3.43 -7.60 17.80
CA ASN A 615 -2.09 -7.07 17.68
C ASN A 615 -2.14 -5.57 18.05
N ALA A 616 -1.53 -5.21 19.18
CA ALA A 616 -1.45 -3.83 19.66
C ALA A 616 -0.03 -3.30 19.41
N SER A 617 0.12 -2.34 18.50
CA SER A 617 1.42 -1.70 18.19
C SER A 617 2.57 -2.66 17.81
N GLY A 618 2.24 -3.82 17.22
CA GLY A 618 3.21 -4.86 16.84
C GLY A 618 3.38 -5.98 17.86
N THR A 619 2.71 -5.89 19.02
CA THR A 619 2.74 -6.89 20.09
C THR A 619 1.46 -7.74 20.06
N PRO A 620 1.56 -9.06 19.81
CA PRO A 620 0.38 -9.92 19.78
C PRO A 620 -0.07 -10.26 21.21
N CYS A 621 -1.35 -10.03 21.46
CA CYS A 621 -2.04 -10.27 22.73
C CYS A 621 -3.08 -11.38 22.57
N LEU A 622 -3.03 -12.36 23.46
CA LEU A 622 -3.98 -13.46 23.57
C LEU A 622 -4.79 -13.29 24.86
N GLY A 623 -6.11 -13.16 24.72
CA GLY A 623 -7.01 -13.02 25.85
C GLY A 623 -7.99 -14.18 25.97
N TYR A 624 -8.33 -14.55 27.20
CA TYR A 624 -9.32 -15.58 27.50
C TYR A 624 -10.30 -15.12 28.58
N ILE A 625 -11.58 -15.42 28.37
CA ILE A 625 -12.64 -15.33 29.37
C ILE A 625 -13.21 -16.73 29.54
N TYR A 626 -13.06 -17.31 30.72
CA TYR A 626 -13.67 -18.58 31.06
C TYR A 626 -14.75 -18.38 32.13
N CYS A 627 -16.01 -18.44 31.73
CA CYS A 627 -17.17 -18.33 32.62
C CYS A 627 -17.47 -19.71 33.22
N CYS A 628 -17.07 -19.89 34.48
CA CYS A 628 -17.25 -21.14 35.22
C CYS A 628 -17.37 -20.83 36.71
N ASP A 629 -18.34 -21.43 37.38
CA ASP A 629 -18.58 -21.30 38.83
C ASP A 629 -17.79 -22.34 39.66
N ASP A 630 -17.13 -23.30 39.01
CA ASP A 630 -16.35 -24.37 39.64
C ASP A 630 -14.87 -23.97 39.79
N PRO A 631 -14.37 -23.70 41.01
CA PRO A 631 -13.00 -23.27 41.25
C PRO A 631 -11.96 -24.31 40.81
N TYR A 632 -12.27 -25.61 40.84
CA TYR A 632 -11.34 -26.65 40.42
C TYR A 632 -11.14 -26.64 38.90
N LYS A 633 -12.21 -26.38 38.14
CA LYS A 633 -12.11 -26.21 36.68
C LYS A 633 -11.38 -24.94 36.31
N GLN A 634 -11.64 -23.84 37.04
CA GLN A 634 -10.90 -22.59 36.89
C GLN A 634 -9.39 -22.79 37.12
N GLU A 635 -9.03 -23.50 38.20
CA GLU A 635 -7.62 -23.80 38.51
C GLU A 635 -6.98 -24.72 37.47
N HIS A 636 -7.70 -25.75 37.03
CA HIS A 636 -7.23 -26.63 35.96
C HIS A 636 -6.97 -25.87 34.65
N PHE A 637 -7.89 -24.97 34.28
CA PHE A 637 -7.75 -24.10 33.11
C PHE A 637 -6.50 -23.21 33.19
N CYS A 638 -6.31 -22.49 34.31
CA CYS A 638 -5.10 -21.70 34.53
C CYS A 638 -3.83 -22.55 34.50
N GLY A 639 -3.85 -23.71 35.16
CA GLY A 639 -2.71 -24.63 35.20
C GLY A 639 -2.31 -25.14 33.81
N THR A 640 -3.28 -25.45 32.95
CA THR A 640 -3.03 -25.81 31.55
C THR A 640 -2.37 -24.67 30.78
N ILE A 641 -2.86 -23.43 30.93
CA ILE A 641 -2.26 -22.26 30.28
C ILE A 641 -0.80 -22.08 30.70
N HIS A 642 -0.53 -22.09 32.02
CA HIS A 642 0.84 -21.95 32.53
C HIS A 642 1.77 -23.04 32.01
N HIS A 643 1.34 -24.31 32.05
CA HIS A 643 2.15 -25.43 31.57
C HIS A 643 2.53 -25.31 30.08
N VAL A 644 1.60 -24.85 29.25
CA VAL A 644 1.84 -24.64 27.82
C VAL A 644 2.85 -23.52 27.58
N LEU A 645 2.71 -22.39 28.30
CA LEU A 645 3.63 -21.26 28.16
C LEU A 645 5.05 -21.60 28.62
N GLU A 646 5.19 -22.34 29.72
CA GLU A 646 6.50 -22.84 30.18
C GLU A 646 7.16 -23.75 29.13
N THR A 647 6.41 -24.72 28.60
CA THR A 647 6.90 -25.66 27.58
C THR A 647 7.29 -24.93 26.28
N TRP A 648 6.47 -23.96 25.86
CA TRP A 648 6.71 -23.15 24.68
C TRP A 648 7.95 -22.26 24.85
N SER A 649 8.09 -21.58 25.99
CA SER A 649 9.24 -20.72 26.30
C SER A 649 10.55 -21.52 26.29
N GLN A 650 10.58 -22.71 26.89
CA GLN A 650 11.74 -23.60 26.85
C GLN A 650 12.13 -24.00 25.42
N SER A 651 11.13 -24.23 24.56
CA SER A 651 11.35 -24.60 23.16
C SER A 651 11.96 -23.45 22.33
N GLN A 652 11.61 -22.20 22.63
CA GLN A 652 12.18 -21.01 21.98
C GLN A 652 13.65 -20.80 22.35
N VAL A 653 14.01 -20.97 23.62
CA VAL A 653 15.41 -20.86 24.09
C VAL A 653 16.30 -21.90 23.40
N VAL A 654 15.82 -23.13 23.21
CA VAL A 654 16.57 -24.19 22.51
C VAL A 654 16.76 -23.87 21.02
N ASN A 655 15.78 -23.21 20.39
CA ASN A 655 15.88 -22.83 18.98
C ASN A 655 16.78 -21.60 18.76
N ALA A 656 16.72 -20.59 19.64
CA ALA A 656 17.63 -19.44 19.62
C ALA A 656 19.10 -19.90 19.75
N ASN A 657 19.37 -20.79 20.70
CA ASN A 657 20.71 -21.38 20.88
C ASN A 657 21.18 -22.23 19.69
N LYS A 658 20.30 -22.69 18.79
CA LYS A 658 20.72 -23.39 17.55
C LYS A 658 20.99 -22.44 16.40
N ALA A 659 20.41 -21.25 16.42
CA ALA A 659 20.62 -20.23 15.39
C ALA A 659 21.99 -19.54 15.55
N ASP A 660 22.48 -19.37 16.78
CA ASP A 660 23.79 -18.76 17.06
C ASP A 660 25.00 -19.67 16.74
N PHE A 661 24.77 -20.96 16.44
CA PHE A 661 25.83 -21.92 16.07
C PHE A 661 25.89 -22.25 14.56
N ASN A 662 25.05 -21.63 13.73
CA ASN A 662 25.10 -21.72 12.26
C ASN A 662 25.39 -20.34 11.66
#